data_AF-A0A165W5R1-F1
#
_entry.id   AF-A0A165W5R1-F1
#
_cell.length_a   1.000
_cell.length_b   1.000
_cell.length_c   1.000
_cell.angle_alpha   90.00
_cell.angle_beta   90.00
_cell.angle_gamma   90.00
#
_symmetry.space_group_name_H-M   'P 1'
#
loop_
_entity.id
_entity.type
_entity.pdbx_description
1 polymer ?
#
loop_
_entity_poly.entity_id
_entity_poly.type
_entity_poly.pdbx_seq_one_letter_code
_entity_poly.pdbx_strand_id
1 'polypeptide(L)'
;MAAPESATTNDLTAVWVMNKTLSDNTDKILELQGVSWFKRKIISSSSLTLYAKHYKSDSDGQEHIDIKQVLSGGISGSDEERTLDWQERHKDDSTFGAVISKSKRMKVDEVEDEFLRNGWTEDTIGNGVICSYVESDTEKSKTTWTAEQIWGFEVINGERRYVRHVKFTGPKGEEIKAKLVYDYYNPVPFLNLTFYSGRRSYSLALEPTLIRLTRRFTSPWLLLILGAAYIISLAFLSRTNSFQTPAEAWVDCTSTYWLANDGCGLNGEACAPFDNSTYDFRCPSQCDSVILQNPRTVGDEQVDYVPLVVGGGDFNKTYRGDSFICAAAVHAGMFSDSTGGCATLELIGNFTNFLPATAHGLSSIGFPTVFPLSYRFTPSNTLRHCADLRNAALAFNILVTWLLFWVLRPKPIVLFWCLVCIGYWHVTLFSQPQGTPPPLDTAFGTFLPALFIAYAFWRLAFRFVLPAFSKAPIEASVWYLAPFWAGVLTNITTDKIPIDRLVGSDIAQRPGAVTALVIIVIILLLIVINQIRVIRKTGWLPHYARWYIIGGLVALVLALLPGLEFRIHHYILAMVLIPGTAFPTRLSAIYQGFLLGTFLNGAAAFGFDSILQTAADLRRDAPIGTDLPIFLTNSSTFDGSTPLLNQTIFWSPIPDGESWDGFALLVDDVERYAGTALNYSLAGLQAGLPHFFRLAFTTNGEAGDFTMPATLWPNGTWVNPLPGPS
;
A
#
# COMPACT_ATOMS: atom_id res chain seq x y z
N MET A 1 2.74 25.01 -20.38
CA MET A 1 2.25 24.88 -21.78
C MET A 1 2.09 26.28 -22.38
N ALA A 2 1.92 26.37 -23.70
CA ALA A 2 1.51 27.61 -24.35
C ALA A 2 0.17 28.13 -23.77
N ALA A 3 0.03 29.45 -23.70
CA ALA A 3 -1.20 30.12 -23.31
C ALA A 3 -2.24 30.03 -24.44
N PRO A 4 -3.49 29.61 -24.15
CA PRO A 4 -4.54 29.59 -25.17
C PRO A 4 -4.87 31.03 -25.63
N GLU A 5 -5.43 31.17 -26.83
CA GLU A 5 -5.89 32.47 -27.35
C GLU A 5 -6.97 33.12 -26.48
N SER A 6 -7.74 32.32 -25.74
CA SER A 6 -8.75 32.81 -24.81
C SER A 6 -8.16 33.55 -23.60
N ALA A 7 -6.88 33.34 -23.26
CA ALA A 7 -6.21 34.05 -22.18
C ALA A 7 -5.57 35.32 -22.75
N THR A 8 -6.08 36.49 -22.37
CA THR A 8 -5.65 37.80 -22.94
C THR A 8 -5.33 38.77 -21.81
N THR A 9 -4.80 39.96 -22.12
CA THR A 9 -4.58 40.97 -21.08
C THR A 9 -5.88 41.44 -20.44
N ASN A 10 -7.05 41.22 -21.04
CA ASN A 10 -8.37 41.51 -20.45
C ASN A 10 -8.85 40.42 -19.47
N ASP A 11 -8.26 39.22 -19.51
CA ASP A 11 -8.54 38.15 -18.56
C ASP A 11 -7.28 37.29 -18.35
N LEU A 12 -6.58 37.57 -17.25
CA LEU A 12 -5.39 36.84 -16.83
C LEU A 12 -5.72 35.72 -15.85
N THR A 13 -7.00 35.39 -15.65
CA THR A 13 -7.47 34.40 -14.65
C THR A 13 -7.00 32.99 -15.01
N ALA A 14 -5.86 32.58 -14.44
CA ALA A 14 -5.31 31.25 -14.62
C ALA A 14 -4.21 30.96 -13.58
N VAL A 15 -3.65 29.76 -13.68
CA VAL A 15 -2.41 29.41 -12.99
C VAL A 15 -1.27 29.56 -13.97
N TRP A 16 -0.29 30.38 -13.61
CA TRP A 16 0.89 30.68 -14.43
C TRP A 16 2.14 30.21 -13.70
N VAL A 17 2.93 29.34 -14.31
CA VAL A 17 4.15 28.80 -13.69
C VAL A 17 5.36 29.44 -14.37
N MET A 18 6.21 30.13 -13.62
CA MET A 18 7.40 30.76 -14.17
C MET A 18 8.32 29.73 -14.83
N ASN A 19 8.77 30.02 -16.05
CA ASN A 19 9.71 29.20 -16.79
C ASN A 19 11.12 29.74 -16.60
N LYS A 20 11.85 29.21 -15.62
CA LYS A 20 13.20 29.67 -15.29
C LYS A 20 14.23 29.56 -16.42
N THR A 21 13.99 28.69 -17.39
CA THR A 21 14.91 28.53 -18.53
C THR A 21 14.71 29.62 -19.58
N LEU A 22 13.50 30.20 -19.63
CA LEU A 22 13.13 31.26 -20.56
C LEU A 22 13.13 32.66 -19.92
N SER A 23 13.08 32.72 -18.58
CA SER A 23 13.18 33.97 -17.82
C SER A 23 14.63 34.39 -17.59
N ASP A 24 14.86 35.69 -17.54
CA ASP A 24 16.14 36.27 -17.14
C ASP A 24 16.40 36.11 -15.64
N ASN A 25 17.68 36.17 -15.25
CA ASN A 25 18.09 36.06 -13.86
C ASN A 25 17.80 37.36 -13.09
N THR A 26 16.98 37.26 -12.03
CA THR A 26 16.56 38.41 -11.20
C THR A 26 17.39 38.59 -9.93
N ASP A 27 18.44 37.79 -9.70
CA ASP A 27 19.20 37.80 -8.44
C ASP A 27 19.83 39.18 -8.15
N LYS A 28 20.31 39.88 -9.18
CA LYS A 28 20.88 41.23 -9.03
C LYS A 28 19.82 42.28 -8.71
N ILE A 29 18.63 42.16 -9.28
CA ILE A 29 17.48 43.03 -8.96
C ILE A 29 17.13 42.86 -7.48
N LEU A 30 16.97 41.61 -7.03
CA LEU A 30 16.67 41.30 -5.63
C LEU A 30 17.76 41.80 -4.67
N GLU A 31 19.04 41.74 -5.08
CA GLU A 31 20.16 42.29 -4.30
C GLU A 31 20.00 43.78 -4.04
N LEU A 32 19.75 44.54 -5.11
CA LEU A 32 19.65 46.00 -5.08
C LEU A 32 18.37 46.47 -4.36
N GLN A 33 17.36 45.61 -4.28
CA GLN A 33 16.16 45.81 -3.47
C GLN A 33 16.36 45.50 -1.97
N GLY A 34 17.57 45.09 -1.55
CA GLY A 34 17.87 44.78 -0.15
C GLY A 34 17.46 43.39 0.31
N VAL A 35 17.11 42.47 -0.61
CA VAL A 35 16.72 41.11 -0.26
C VAL A 35 17.94 40.30 0.22
N SER A 36 17.84 39.72 1.41
CA SER A 36 18.93 38.97 2.02
C SER A 36 19.42 37.80 1.15
N TRP A 37 20.71 37.50 1.21
CA TRP A 37 21.32 36.41 0.43
C TRP A 37 20.60 35.07 0.57
N PHE A 38 20.12 34.74 1.78
CA PHE A 38 19.37 33.51 2.04
C PHE A 38 18.01 33.49 1.32
N LYS A 39 17.23 34.58 1.39
CA LYS A 39 15.96 34.71 0.66
C LYS A 39 16.19 34.64 -0.86
N ARG A 40 17.24 35.30 -1.36
CA ARG A 40 17.62 35.24 -2.78
C ARG A 40 17.97 33.84 -3.24
N LYS A 41 18.71 33.07 -2.44
CA LYS A 41 18.97 31.65 -2.76
C LYS A 41 17.70 30.82 -2.84
N ILE A 42 16.76 31.01 -1.91
CA ILE A 42 15.44 30.34 -1.97
C ILE A 42 14.70 30.72 -3.26
N ILE A 43 14.56 32.01 -3.58
CA ILE A 43 13.87 32.48 -4.80
C ILE A 43 14.57 31.93 -6.06
N SER A 44 15.90 32.02 -6.13
CA SER A 44 16.70 31.51 -7.26
C SER A 44 16.57 30.00 -7.45
N SER A 45 16.30 29.23 -6.38
CA SER A 45 16.13 27.77 -6.43
C SER A 45 14.68 27.32 -6.66
N SER A 46 13.69 28.14 -6.31
CA SER A 46 12.26 27.79 -6.38
C SER A 46 11.54 28.34 -7.61
N SER A 47 10.77 27.53 -8.34
CA SER A 47 9.86 28.05 -9.38
C SER A 47 8.71 28.83 -8.76
N LEU A 48 8.36 29.98 -9.35
CA LEU A 48 7.26 30.83 -8.90
C LEU A 48 5.96 30.46 -9.64
N THR A 49 4.90 30.15 -8.91
CA THR A 49 3.56 29.93 -9.46
C THR A 49 2.65 31.08 -9.06
N LEU A 50 1.99 31.67 -10.05
CA LEU A 50 1.01 32.73 -9.88
C LEU A 50 -0.40 32.15 -9.99
N TYR A 51 -1.22 32.35 -8.97
CA TYR A 51 -2.65 32.10 -9.03
C TYR A 51 -3.35 33.44 -9.24
N ALA A 52 -3.58 33.78 -10.51
CA ALA A 52 -4.13 35.07 -10.90
C ALA A 52 -5.66 35.00 -11.00
N LYS A 53 -6.32 36.04 -10.51
CA LYS A 53 -7.74 36.31 -10.68
C LYS A 53 -7.90 37.72 -11.24
N HIS A 54 -8.46 37.82 -12.42
CA HIS A 54 -8.72 39.08 -13.10
C HIS A 54 -10.23 39.30 -13.16
N TYR A 55 -10.72 40.41 -12.60
CA TYR A 55 -12.15 40.71 -12.58
C TYR A 55 -12.40 42.22 -12.59
N LYS A 56 -13.62 42.61 -12.93
CA LYS A 56 -14.12 43.97 -12.71
C LYS A 56 -15.02 43.96 -11.47
N SER A 57 -14.86 44.95 -10.61
CA SER A 57 -15.66 45.10 -9.41
C SER A 57 -17.11 45.41 -9.78
N ASP A 58 -18.05 44.73 -9.13
CA ASP A 58 -19.48 44.88 -9.41
C ASP A 58 -20.04 46.24 -8.93
N SER A 59 -19.34 46.92 -8.01
CA SER A 59 -19.80 48.18 -7.42
C SER A 59 -19.41 49.43 -8.22
N ASP A 60 -18.23 49.45 -8.80
CA ASP A 60 -17.64 50.63 -9.48
C ASP A 60 -17.08 50.32 -10.88
N GLY A 61 -17.13 49.06 -11.32
CA GLY A 61 -16.61 48.63 -12.62
C GLY A 61 -15.08 48.65 -12.74
N GLN A 62 -14.38 48.94 -11.64
CA GLN A 62 -12.92 49.05 -11.59
C GLN A 62 -12.27 47.70 -11.89
N GLU A 63 -11.21 47.71 -12.70
CA GLU A 63 -10.49 46.50 -13.08
C GLU A 63 -9.45 46.10 -12.02
N HIS A 64 -9.51 44.85 -11.57
CA HIS A 64 -8.69 44.29 -10.49
C HIS A 64 -7.95 43.03 -10.93
N ILE A 65 -6.69 42.91 -10.49
CA ILE A 65 -5.88 41.72 -10.68
C ILE A 65 -5.27 41.32 -9.35
N ASP A 66 -5.76 40.22 -8.80
CA ASP A 66 -5.25 39.61 -7.57
C ASP A 66 -4.40 38.40 -7.92
N ILE A 67 -3.18 38.37 -7.41
CA ILE A 67 -2.21 37.33 -7.71
C ILE A 67 -1.62 36.80 -6.43
N LYS A 68 -1.99 35.56 -6.11
CA LYS A 68 -1.32 34.83 -5.03
C LYS A 68 -0.07 34.17 -5.55
N GLN A 69 1.06 34.51 -4.97
CA GLN A 69 2.36 33.93 -5.33
C GLN A 69 2.68 32.74 -4.45
N VAL A 70 3.04 31.61 -5.06
CA VAL A 70 3.49 30.42 -4.35
C VAL A 70 4.81 29.98 -4.96
N LEU A 71 5.86 30.03 -4.15
CA LEU A 71 7.11 29.39 -4.49
C LEU A 71 6.94 27.87 -4.38
N SER A 72 7.66 27.15 -5.23
CA SER A 72 7.70 25.69 -5.19
C SER A 72 7.96 25.20 -3.75
N GLY A 73 7.36 24.07 -3.34
CA GLY A 73 7.38 23.59 -1.95
C GLY A 73 6.27 24.15 -1.04
N GLY A 74 5.40 25.01 -1.58
CA GLY A 74 4.25 25.55 -0.86
C GLY A 74 4.59 26.69 0.10
N ILE A 75 5.75 27.33 -0.10
CA ILE A 75 6.14 28.56 0.59
C ILE A 75 5.35 29.70 -0.06
N SER A 76 4.55 30.41 0.74
CA SER A 76 3.84 31.60 0.27
C SER A 76 4.85 32.69 -0.10
N GLY A 77 4.74 33.23 -1.31
CA GLY A 77 5.40 34.47 -1.72
C GLY A 77 4.61 35.69 -1.24
N SER A 78 4.92 36.87 -1.79
CA SER A 78 4.10 38.06 -1.57
C SER A 78 2.89 38.07 -2.49
N ASP A 79 1.73 38.40 -1.94
CA ASP A 79 0.51 38.56 -2.72
C ASP A 79 0.55 39.90 -3.48
N GLU A 80 0.05 39.94 -4.71
CA GLU A 80 -0.13 41.18 -5.46
C GLU A 80 -1.62 41.49 -5.59
N GLU A 81 -2.07 42.64 -5.09
CA GLU A 81 -3.43 43.12 -5.23
C GLU A 81 -3.37 44.41 -6.04
N ARG A 82 -3.81 44.36 -7.30
CA ARG A 82 -3.69 45.48 -8.23
C ARG A 82 -5.06 45.99 -8.61
N THR A 83 -5.29 47.28 -8.34
CA THR A 83 -6.41 48.03 -8.90
C THR A 83 -5.88 48.89 -10.04
N LEU A 84 -6.45 48.78 -11.24
CA LEU A 84 -5.97 49.47 -12.43
C LEU A 84 -6.58 50.88 -12.55
N ASP A 85 -6.26 51.74 -11.58
CA ASP A 85 -6.77 53.11 -11.46
C ASP A 85 -5.68 54.18 -11.37
N TRP A 86 -4.41 53.75 -11.44
CA TRP A 86 -3.22 54.57 -11.29
C TRP A 86 -3.10 55.31 -9.94
N GLN A 87 -3.83 54.89 -8.91
CA GLN A 87 -3.72 55.44 -7.56
C GLN A 87 -2.59 54.78 -6.78
N GLU A 88 -1.87 55.59 -6.00
CA GLU A 88 -0.77 55.14 -5.16
C GLU A 88 -1.27 54.38 -3.93
N ARG A 89 -0.64 53.25 -3.67
CA ARG A 89 -0.96 52.37 -2.54
C ARG A 89 0.31 51.93 -1.84
N HIS A 90 0.37 52.19 -0.53
CA HIS A 90 1.45 51.73 0.33
C HIS A 90 1.20 50.29 0.76
N LYS A 91 2.23 49.46 0.71
CA LYS A 91 2.19 48.07 1.15
C LYS A 91 3.49 47.71 1.85
N ASP A 92 3.40 47.01 2.98
CA ASP A 92 4.55 46.34 3.59
C ASP A 92 4.63 44.91 3.03
N ASP A 93 5.54 44.72 2.08
CA ASP A 93 5.72 43.47 1.36
C ASP A 93 6.71 42.55 2.10
N SER A 94 6.35 41.26 2.25
CA SER A 94 7.18 40.28 2.96
C SER A 94 8.54 40.00 2.30
N THR A 95 8.67 40.33 1.01
CA THR A 95 9.89 40.16 0.21
C THR A 95 10.64 41.48 0.06
N PHE A 96 9.93 42.57 -0.26
CA PHE A 96 10.52 43.86 -0.63
C PHE A 96 10.48 44.94 0.46
N GLY A 97 9.81 44.69 1.59
CA GLY A 97 9.57 45.67 2.65
C GLY A 97 8.53 46.72 2.24
N ALA A 98 8.61 47.91 2.83
CA ALA A 98 7.70 49.01 2.56
C ALA A 98 7.87 49.55 1.13
N VAL A 99 6.83 49.39 0.31
CA VAL A 99 6.78 49.83 -1.09
C VAL A 99 5.53 50.66 -1.37
N ILE A 100 5.62 51.50 -2.40
CA ILE A 100 4.51 52.26 -2.97
C ILE A 100 4.28 51.70 -4.37
N SER A 101 3.02 51.38 -4.69
CA SER A 101 2.68 50.80 -5.99
C SER A 101 1.45 51.46 -6.59
N LYS A 102 1.44 51.56 -7.92
CA LYS A 102 0.30 51.97 -8.74
C LYS A 102 0.26 51.15 -10.01
N SER A 103 -0.91 50.95 -10.58
CA SER A 103 -1.07 50.14 -11.79
C SER A 103 -2.19 50.67 -12.67
N LYS A 104 -2.07 50.52 -13.99
CA LYS A 104 -3.07 50.96 -14.96
C LYS A 104 -3.04 50.07 -16.19
N ARG A 105 -4.14 50.10 -16.94
CA ARG A 105 -4.14 49.67 -18.33
C ARG A 105 -3.63 50.82 -19.21
N MET A 106 -2.81 50.51 -20.21
CA MET A 106 -2.31 51.52 -21.16
C MET A 106 -2.17 50.93 -22.55
N LYS A 107 -2.22 51.80 -23.58
CA LYS A 107 -1.91 51.37 -24.95
C LYS A 107 -0.42 51.12 -25.09
N VAL A 108 -0.04 50.19 -25.96
CA VAL A 108 1.38 49.87 -26.21
C VAL A 108 2.15 51.11 -26.67
N ASP A 109 1.53 51.97 -27.50
CA ASP A 109 2.16 53.19 -28.02
C ASP A 109 2.45 54.24 -26.94
N GLU A 110 1.78 54.15 -25.78
CA GLU A 110 2.00 55.05 -24.64
C GLU A 110 3.18 54.59 -23.76
N VAL A 111 3.77 53.42 -24.03
CA VAL A 111 4.94 52.91 -23.31
C VAL A 111 6.19 53.60 -23.85
N GLU A 112 6.87 54.37 -23.00
CA GLU A 112 8.02 55.19 -23.41
C GLU A 112 9.28 54.36 -23.67
N ASP A 113 9.58 53.38 -22.82
CA ASP A 113 10.79 52.58 -22.94
C ASP A 113 10.67 51.53 -24.07
N GLU A 114 11.65 51.51 -24.96
CA GLU A 114 11.66 50.64 -26.14
C GLU A 114 11.63 49.14 -25.79
N PHE A 115 12.29 48.72 -24.70
CA PHE A 115 12.27 47.32 -24.26
C PHE A 115 10.89 46.93 -23.71
N LEU A 116 10.24 47.84 -23.00
CA LEU A 116 8.90 47.61 -22.44
C LEU A 116 7.81 47.62 -23.53
N ARG A 117 8.02 48.36 -24.63
CA ARG A 117 7.04 48.54 -25.71
C ARG A 117 6.98 47.39 -26.73
N ASN A 118 8.07 46.67 -26.93
CA ASN A 118 8.19 45.73 -28.05
C ASN A 118 7.99 44.26 -27.64
N GLY A 119 7.68 43.40 -28.62
CA GLY A 119 7.61 41.93 -28.45
C GLY A 119 6.20 41.33 -28.29
N TRP A 120 5.18 42.19 -28.15
CA TRP A 120 3.82 41.80 -27.84
C TRP A 120 3.05 41.19 -29.04
N THR A 121 2.15 40.25 -28.75
CA THR A 121 1.20 39.69 -29.73
C THR A 121 0.16 40.71 -30.18
N GLU A 122 -0.43 40.52 -31.37
CA GLU A 122 -1.46 41.42 -31.93
C GLU A 122 -2.64 41.67 -30.97
N ASP A 123 -3.10 40.63 -30.27
CA ASP A 123 -4.17 40.76 -29.28
C ASP A 123 -3.74 41.54 -28.03
N THR A 124 -2.47 41.44 -27.63
CA THR A 124 -1.91 42.26 -26.54
C THR A 124 -1.85 43.73 -26.96
N ILE A 125 -1.46 44.00 -28.21
CA ILE A 125 -1.43 45.36 -28.76
C ILE A 125 -2.85 45.94 -28.83
N GLY A 126 -3.82 45.17 -29.32
CA GLY A 126 -5.21 45.59 -29.46
C GLY A 126 -5.94 45.80 -28.13
N ASN A 127 -5.72 44.92 -27.15
CA ASN A 127 -6.38 45.00 -25.83
C ASN A 127 -5.67 45.96 -24.85
N GLY A 128 -4.47 46.43 -25.21
CA GLY A 128 -3.59 47.17 -24.32
C GLY A 128 -2.87 46.27 -23.32
N VAL A 129 -1.82 46.84 -22.73
CA VAL A 129 -0.97 46.18 -21.74
C VAL A 129 -1.31 46.64 -20.33
N ILE A 130 -0.91 45.85 -19.34
CA ILE A 130 -1.00 46.23 -17.93
C ILE A 130 0.35 46.78 -17.51
N CYS A 131 0.35 48.02 -17.03
CA CYS A 131 1.52 48.67 -16.44
C CYS A 131 1.42 48.62 -14.93
N SER A 132 2.51 48.16 -14.31
CA SER A 132 2.69 48.15 -12.88
C SER A 132 3.96 48.91 -12.53
N TYR A 133 3.82 49.98 -11.76
CA TYR A 133 4.93 50.76 -11.25
C TYR A 133 5.05 50.54 -9.75
N VAL A 134 6.23 50.20 -9.28
CA VAL A 134 6.54 49.97 -7.88
C VAL A 134 7.82 50.72 -7.52
N GLU A 135 7.80 51.42 -6.39
CA GLU A 135 8.99 52.05 -5.82
C GLU A 135 9.11 51.75 -4.34
N SER A 136 10.32 51.81 -3.82
CA SER A 136 10.57 51.71 -2.38
C SER A 136 10.02 52.93 -1.64
N ASP A 137 9.31 52.72 -0.53
CA ASP A 137 9.00 53.78 0.43
C ASP A 137 10.32 54.13 1.14
N THR A 138 11.07 55.09 0.57
CA THR A 138 12.47 55.38 0.94
C THR A 138 12.59 55.78 2.41
N GLU A 139 11.59 56.51 2.94
CA GLU A 139 11.57 56.94 4.34
C GLU A 139 11.58 55.75 5.29
N LYS A 140 10.87 54.67 4.96
CA LYS A 140 10.75 53.46 5.77
C LYS A 140 11.81 52.41 5.46
N SER A 141 12.06 52.14 4.18
CA SER A 141 12.97 51.08 3.73
C SER A 141 14.45 51.45 3.78
N LYS A 142 14.78 52.75 3.84
CA LYS A 142 16.16 53.29 3.80
C LYS A 142 16.93 52.95 2.52
N THR A 143 16.24 52.47 1.51
CA THR A 143 16.78 52.15 0.18
C THR A 143 15.90 52.79 -0.87
N THR A 144 16.48 53.26 -1.97
CA THR A 144 15.72 53.88 -3.06
C THR A 144 15.86 53.03 -4.31
N TRP A 145 14.75 52.54 -4.86
CA TRP A 145 14.72 51.86 -6.15
C TRP A 145 13.33 51.97 -6.78
N THR A 146 13.27 51.84 -8.09
CA THR A 146 12.01 51.81 -8.86
C THR A 146 11.98 50.60 -9.78
N ALA A 147 10.79 50.08 -10.05
CA ALA A 147 10.56 48.96 -10.94
C ALA A 147 9.28 49.22 -11.75
N GLU A 148 9.46 49.40 -13.05
CA GLU A 148 8.36 49.47 -14.01
C GLU A 148 8.21 48.13 -14.69
N GLN A 149 6.99 47.60 -14.72
CA GLN A 149 6.67 46.33 -15.36
C GLN A 149 5.53 46.48 -16.35
N ILE A 150 5.72 45.95 -17.56
CA ILE A 150 4.67 45.82 -18.57
C ILE A 150 4.34 44.34 -18.76
N TRP A 151 3.05 44.01 -18.66
CA TRP A 151 2.56 42.64 -18.74
C TRP A 151 1.76 42.43 -20.02
N GLY A 152 2.02 41.31 -20.70
CA GLY A 152 1.38 40.97 -21.96
C GLY A 152 1.66 39.53 -22.38
N PHE A 153 1.39 39.23 -23.65
CA PHE A 153 1.72 37.95 -24.26
C PHE A 153 2.71 38.12 -25.40
N GLU A 154 3.63 37.15 -25.52
CA GLU A 154 4.61 37.08 -26.59
C GLU A 154 4.65 35.68 -27.20
N VAL A 155 5.16 35.55 -28.42
CA VAL A 155 5.50 34.26 -29.02
C VAL A 155 6.98 33.97 -28.80
N ILE A 156 7.28 32.99 -27.95
CA ILE A 156 8.65 32.55 -27.62
C ILE A 156 8.81 31.11 -28.05
N ASN A 157 9.80 30.83 -28.92
CA ASN A 157 10.03 29.50 -29.50
C ASN A 157 8.78 28.90 -30.19
N GLY A 158 8.00 29.75 -30.87
CA GLY A 158 6.76 29.34 -31.55
C GLY A 158 5.55 29.12 -30.64
N GLU A 159 5.68 29.34 -29.33
CA GLU A 159 4.60 29.17 -28.36
C GLU A 159 4.21 30.51 -27.71
N ARG A 160 2.91 30.76 -27.58
CA ARG A 160 2.38 31.95 -26.90
C ARG A 160 2.59 31.82 -25.39
N ARG A 161 3.19 32.82 -24.74
CA ARG A 161 3.52 32.82 -23.30
C ARG A 161 3.04 34.10 -22.64
N TYR A 162 2.67 34.01 -21.36
CA TYR A 162 2.46 35.19 -20.53
C TYR A 162 3.81 35.73 -20.10
N VAL A 163 4.07 37.02 -20.33
CA VAL A 163 5.39 37.64 -20.13
C VAL A 163 5.24 38.94 -19.35
N ARG A 164 6.20 39.20 -18.47
CA ARG A 164 6.42 40.50 -17.82
C ARG A 164 7.78 41.04 -18.22
N HIS A 165 7.80 42.21 -18.85
CA HIS A 165 9.04 42.98 -19.03
C HIS A 165 9.23 43.86 -17.81
N VAL A 166 10.43 43.83 -17.23
CA VAL A 166 10.80 44.58 -16.03
C VAL A 166 11.93 45.52 -16.37
N LYS A 167 11.76 46.81 -16.09
CA LYS A 167 12.82 47.82 -16.05
C LYS A 167 13.00 48.23 -14.59
N PHE A 168 14.17 47.96 -14.05
CA PHE A 168 14.53 48.24 -12.66
C PHE A 168 15.60 49.33 -12.60
N THR A 169 15.44 50.29 -11.70
CA THR A 169 16.43 51.33 -11.39
C THR A 169 16.85 51.21 -9.93
N GLY A 170 18.13 50.93 -9.69
CA GLY A 170 18.70 50.68 -8.38
C GLY A 170 19.09 51.95 -7.59
N PRO A 171 19.57 51.79 -6.34
CA PRO A 171 19.91 52.89 -5.43
C PRO A 171 21.01 53.83 -5.91
N LYS A 172 21.85 53.40 -6.85
CA LYS A 172 22.92 54.22 -7.44
C LYS A 172 22.63 54.58 -8.91
N GLY A 173 21.38 54.40 -9.35
CA GLY A 173 20.97 54.62 -10.73
C GLY A 173 21.29 53.44 -11.66
N GLU A 174 21.52 52.24 -11.12
CA GLU A 174 21.73 51.04 -11.95
C GLU A 174 20.47 50.68 -12.71
N GLU A 175 20.51 50.68 -14.05
CA GLU A 175 19.39 50.19 -14.87
C GLU A 175 19.56 48.71 -15.23
N ILE A 176 18.56 47.89 -14.90
CA ILE A 176 18.50 46.46 -15.23
C ILE A 176 17.18 46.16 -15.94
N LYS A 177 17.27 45.50 -17.10
CA LYS A 177 16.12 45.03 -17.87
C LYS A 177 16.05 43.51 -17.79
N ALA A 178 14.86 42.96 -17.53
CA ALA A 178 14.66 41.52 -17.39
C ALA A 178 13.30 41.09 -17.93
N LYS A 179 13.25 39.92 -18.55
CA LYS A 179 12.04 39.26 -19.02
C LYS A 179 11.68 38.10 -18.10
N LEU A 180 10.44 38.09 -17.62
CA LEU A 180 9.88 36.99 -16.83
C LEU A 180 8.82 36.26 -17.65
N VAL A 181 9.07 34.99 -17.97
CA VAL A 181 8.22 34.17 -18.83
C VAL A 181 7.45 33.16 -17.99
N TYR A 182 6.16 33.01 -18.28
CA TYR A 182 5.27 32.10 -17.56
C TYR A 182 4.55 31.13 -18.50
N ASP A 183 4.57 29.86 -18.10
CA ASP A 183 3.82 28.76 -18.66
C ASP A 183 2.36 28.80 -18.20
N TYR A 184 1.43 28.60 -19.14
CA TYR A 184 0.05 28.34 -18.79
C TYR A 184 -0.09 26.95 -18.18
N TYR A 185 -0.74 26.89 -17.02
CA TYR A 185 -1.07 25.66 -16.31
C TYR A 185 -2.58 25.54 -16.15
N ASN A 186 -3.19 24.71 -16.99
CA ASN A 186 -4.57 24.30 -16.84
C ASN A 186 -4.61 22.78 -17.06
N PRO A 187 -4.90 21.97 -16.03
CA PRO A 187 -5.21 20.57 -16.25
C PRO A 187 -6.54 20.52 -17.00
N VAL A 188 -6.48 20.47 -18.34
CA VAL A 188 -7.65 20.20 -19.16
C VAL A 188 -8.02 18.74 -18.89
N PRO A 189 -9.26 18.45 -18.47
CA PRO A 189 -9.70 17.08 -18.34
C PRO A 189 -9.51 16.37 -19.70
N PHE A 190 -8.81 15.25 -19.70
CA PHE A 190 -8.59 14.32 -20.82
C PHE A 190 -9.89 13.97 -21.56
N LEU A 191 -11.02 13.96 -20.84
CA LEU A 191 -12.33 13.65 -21.39
C LEU A 191 -13.04 14.84 -22.09
N ASN A 192 -12.40 16.01 -22.18
CA ASN A 192 -12.85 17.08 -23.07
C ASN A 192 -12.30 16.83 -24.49
N LEU A 193 -12.96 15.95 -25.23
CA LEU A 193 -12.61 15.64 -26.61
C LEU A 193 -13.30 16.64 -27.54
N THR A 194 -12.51 17.44 -28.26
CA THR A 194 -13.01 18.31 -29.33
C THR A 194 -12.72 17.63 -30.67
N PHE A 195 -13.78 17.13 -31.32
CA PHE A 195 -13.69 16.57 -32.66
C PHE A 195 -13.87 17.69 -33.69
N TYR A 196 -12.96 17.78 -34.65
CA TYR A 196 -13.06 18.72 -35.77
C TYR A 196 -13.59 18.00 -37.00
N SER A 197 -14.71 18.48 -37.55
CA SER A 197 -15.26 18.04 -38.83
C SER A 197 -15.42 19.25 -39.75
N GLY A 198 -14.43 19.45 -40.62
CA GLY A 198 -14.34 20.64 -41.47
C GLY A 198 -14.21 21.93 -40.65
N ARG A 199 -15.09 22.92 -40.90
CA ARG A 199 -15.15 24.19 -40.14
C ARG A 199 -15.94 24.10 -38.83
N ARG A 200 -16.48 22.93 -38.47
CA ARG A 200 -17.30 22.74 -37.26
C ARG A 200 -16.53 21.91 -36.23
N SER A 201 -16.54 22.36 -34.98
CA SER A 201 -15.99 21.63 -33.83
C SER A 201 -17.11 21.12 -32.93
N TYR A 202 -17.03 19.86 -32.52
CA TYR A 202 -17.93 19.24 -31.55
C TYR A 202 -17.13 18.89 -30.29
N SER A 203 -17.39 19.61 -29.19
CA SER A 203 -16.72 19.36 -27.90
C SER A 203 -17.58 18.48 -26.99
N LEU A 204 -17.11 17.29 -26.64
CA LEU A 204 -17.71 16.42 -25.64
C LEU A 204 -17.22 16.88 -24.25
N ALA A 205 -18.03 17.64 -23.52
CA ALA A 205 -17.66 18.18 -22.20
C ALA A 205 -18.27 17.36 -21.05
N LEU A 206 -17.86 16.08 -20.91
CA LEU A 206 -18.42 15.16 -19.92
C LEU A 206 -18.22 15.65 -18.48
N GLU A 207 -17.01 16.07 -18.15
CA GLU A 207 -16.63 16.53 -16.81
C GLU A 207 -17.40 17.80 -16.39
N PRO A 208 -17.44 18.89 -17.18
CA PRO A 208 -18.29 20.05 -16.89
C PRO A 208 -19.78 19.72 -16.80
N THR A 209 -20.27 18.74 -17.58
CA THR A 209 -21.67 18.33 -17.55
C THR A 209 -22.00 17.61 -16.25
N LEU A 210 -21.16 16.66 -15.82
CA LEU A 210 -21.30 16.00 -14.53
C LEU A 210 -21.24 17.00 -13.37
N ILE A 211 -20.29 17.93 -13.40
CA ILE A 211 -20.13 18.98 -12.37
C ILE A 211 -21.40 19.84 -12.27
N ARG A 212 -22.03 20.19 -13.39
CA ARG A 212 -23.29 20.94 -13.42
C ARG A 212 -24.44 20.12 -12.86
N LEU A 213 -24.58 18.87 -13.31
CA LEU A 213 -25.66 17.97 -12.88
C LEU A 213 -25.62 17.71 -11.36
N THR A 214 -24.42 17.50 -10.82
CA THR A 214 -24.24 17.11 -9.42
C THR A 214 -24.08 18.28 -8.45
N ARG A 215 -24.03 19.53 -8.93
CA ARG A 215 -23.76 20.73 -8.10
C ARG A 215 -24.72 20.86 -6.91
N ARG A 216 -25.99 20.48 -7.08
CA ARG A 216 -26.98 20.55 -5.99
C ARG A 216 -26.73 19.52 -4.88
N PHE A 217 -25.98 18.46 -5.18
CA PHE A 217 -25.67 17.38 -4.24
C PHE A 217 -24.37 17.61 -3.46
N THR A 218 -23.61 18.69 -3.72
CA THR A 218 -22.35 18.99 -3.02
C THR A 218 -22.55 19.71 -1.68
N SER A 219 -23.77 19.68 -1.12
CA SER A 219 -24.07 20.29 0.17
C SER A 219 -23.38 19.51 1.30
N PRO A 220 -22.69 20.18 2.25
CA PRO A 220 -22.09 19.51 3.41
C PRO A 220 -23.10 18.69 4.24
N TRP A 221 -24.38 19.09 4.26
CA TRP A 221 -25.43 18.35 4.96
C TRP A 221 -25.70 16.97 4.35
N LEU A 222 -25.65 16.85 3.02
CA LEU A 222 -25.83 15.55 2.35
C LEU A 222 -24.66 14.62 2.67
N LEU A 223 -23.44 15.16 2.80
CA LEU A 223 -22.29 14.39 3.24
C LEU A 223 -22.44 13.91 4.69
N LEU A 224 -22.95 14.76 5.61
CA LEU A 224 -23.20 14.35 7.00
C LEU A 224 -24.27 13.25 7.09
N ILE A 225 -25.35 13.36 6.32
CA ILE A 225 -26.38 12.32 6.21
C ILE A 225 -25.79 11.02 5.67
N LEU A 226 -25.01 11.09 4.58
CA LEU A 226 -24.32 9.92 4.04
C LEU A 226 -23.37 9.32 5.07
N GLY A 227 -22.62 10.15 5.81
CA GLY A 227 -21.69 9.68 6.84
C GLY A 227 -22.41 8.90 7.95
N ALA A 228 -23.52 9.43 8.46
CA ALA A 228 -24.34 8.74 9.46
C ALA A 228 -24.93 7.43 8.90
N ALA A 229 -25.52 7.49 7.70
CA ALA A 229 -26.08 6.30 7.03
C ALA A 229 -24.99 5.25 6.78
N TYR A 230 -23.81 5.66 6.32
CA TYR A 230 -22.66 4.80 6.07
C TYR A 230 -22.21 4.07 7.35
N ILE A 231 -22.01 4.79 8.45
CA ILE A 231 -21.59 4.21 9.73
C ILE A 231 -22.62 3.19 10.21
N ILE A 232 -23.92 3.54 10.15
CA ILE A 232 -25.00 2.64 10.55
C ILE A 232 -25.01 1.39 9.65
N SER A 233 -24.98 1.55 8.34
CA SER A 233 -24.96 0.43 7.38
C SER A 233 -23.75 -0.46 7.56
N LEU A 234 -22.55 0.11 7.73
CA LEU A 234 -21.32 -0.63 7.95
C LEU A 234 -21.37 -1.41 9.27
N ALA A 235 -21.91 -0.81 10.34
CA ALA A 235 -22.10 -1.47 11.63
C ALA A 235 -23.07 -2.66 11.53
N PHE A 236 -24.19 -2.52 10.83
CA PHE A 236 -25.10 -3.64 10.59
C PHE A 236 -24.46 -4.74 9.72
N LEU A 237 -23.73 -4.35 8.68
CA LEU A 237 -23.06 -5.30 7.79
C LEU A 237 -21.96 -6.07 8.53
N SER A 238 -21.14 -5.38 9.33
CA SER A 238 -20.12 -6.01 10.17
C SER A 238 -20.74 -6.87 11.26
N ARG A 239 -21.83 -6.42 11.88
CA ARG A 239 -22.59 -7.20 12.86
C ARG A 239 -23.07 -8.53 12.26
N THR A 240 -23.65 -8.50 11.07
CA THR A 240 -24.08 -9.73 10.40
C THR A 240 -22.91 -10.56 9.89
N ASN A 241 -21.84 -9.93 9.41
CA ASN A 241 -20.66 -10.63 8.93
C ASN A 241 -19.94 -11.38 10.05
N SER A 242 -19.78 -10.79 11.24
CA SER A 242 -18.83 -11.30 12.24
C SER A 242 -19.40 -11.50 13.64
N PHE A 243 -20.39 -10.71 14.07
CA PHE A 243 -20.80 -10.62 15.49
C PHE A 243 -22.16 -11.26 15.80
N GLN A 244 -22.87 -11.81 14.81
CA GLN A 244 -24.09 -12.59 15.01
C GLN A 244 -23.82 -14.09 15.19
N THR A 245 -22.66 -14.55 14.75
CA THR A 245 -22.15 -15.89 15.02
C THR A 245 -21.38 -15.84 16.34
N PRO A 246 -21.54 -16.84 17.25
CA PRO A 246 -20.77 -16.90 18.48
C PRO A 246 -19.26 -16.81 18.21
N ALA A 247 -18.52 -16.12 19.06
CA ALA A 247 -17.09 -15.86 18.84
C ALA A 247 -16.31 -17.18 18.84
N GLU A 248 -16.69 -18.08 19.75
CA GLU A 248 -16.17 -19.42 19.89
C GLU A 248 -16.44 -20.32 18.69
N ALA A 249 -17.33 -19.96 17.76
CA ALA A 249 -17.66 -20.73 16.55
C ALA A 249 -16.75 -20.37 15.35
N TRP A 250 -15.94 -19.32 15.46
CA TRP A 250 -15.04 -18.91 14.38
C TRP A 250 -13.79 -19.77 14.33
N VAL A 251 -13.44 -20.18 13.12
CA VAL A 251 -12.17 -20.84 12.84
C VAL A 251 -11.40 -20.06 11.77
N ASP A 252 -10.09 -19.95 11.96
CA ASP A 252 -9.19 -19.36 10.98
C ASP A 252 -8.93 -20.35 9.84
N CYS A 253 -8.50 -19.87 8.68
CA CYS A 253 -8.21 -20.75 7.54
C CYS A 253 -7.07 -21.75 7.81
N THR A 254 -6.24 -21.52 8.83
CA THR A 254 -5.14 -22.41 9.27
C THR A 254 -5.47 -23.19 10.54
N SER A 255 -6.70 -23.10 11.07
CA SER A 255 -7.08 -23.85 12.27
C SER A 255 -7.06 -25.37 12.00
N THR A 256 -6.48 -26.11 12.95
CA THR A 256 -6.30 -27.57 12.94
C THR A 256 -6.56 -28.14 14.33
N TYR A 257 -6.79 -29.44 14.42
CA TYR A 257 -6.85 -30.17 15.70
C TYR A 257 -5.52 -30.82 16.07
N TRP A 258 -4.55 -30.81 15.17
CA TRP A 258 -3.23 -31.40 15.40
C TRP A 258 -2.13 -30.45 14.92
N LEU A 259 -1.24 -30.10 15.85
CA LEU A 259 -0.16 -29.15 15.63
C LEU A 259 1.03 -29.78 14.90
N ALA A 260 1.99 -28.96 14.50
CA ALA A 260 3.23 -29.40 13.87
C ALA A 260 4.09 -30.26 14.78
N ASN A 261 4.76 -31.26 14.21
CA ASN A 261 5.80 -32.06 14.86
C ASN A 261 5.36 -32.57 16.26
N ASP A 262 6.07 -32.20 17.31
CA ASP A 262 5.84 -32.53 18.72
C ASP A 262 4.91 -31.52 19.42
N GLY A 263 4.27 -30.59 18.71
CA GLY A 263 3.42 -29.56 19.29
C GLY A 263 2.17 -30.09 20.02
N CYS A 264 1.76 -31.34 19.76
CA CYS A 264 0.71 -32.03 20.52
C CYS A 264 1.24 -32.78 21.76
N GLY A 265 2.55 -32.74 22.00
CA GLY A 265 3.24 -33.42 23.09
C GLY A 265 3.19 -34.95 23.00
N LEU A 266 3.74 -35.58 24.03
CA LEU A 266 3.84 -37.03 24.12
C LEU A 266 2.46 -37.68 24.00
N ASN A 267 2.36 -38.64 23.09
CA ASN A 267 1.13 -39.34 22.69
C ASN A 267 0.01 -38.45 22.13
N GLY A 268 0.27 -37.18 21.87
CA GLY A 268 -0.73 -36.21 21.41
C GLY A 268 -1.59 -35.62 22.53
N GLU A 269 -1.23 -35.81 23.80
CA GLU A 269 -2.06 -35.48 24.97
C GLU A 269 -2.48 -34.00 25.00
N ALA A 270 -1.68 -33.08 24.45
CA ALA A 270 -2.00 -31.65 24.39
C ALA A 270 -3.06 -31.30 23.32
N CYS A 271 -3.32 -32.20 22.38
CA CYS A 271 -4.31 -32.05 21.31
C CYS A 271 -5.61 -32.83 21.57
N ALA A 272 -5.80 -33.35 22.79
CA ALA A 272 -7.06 -33.91 23.23
C ALA A 272 -8.17 -32.82 23.27
N PRO A 273 -9.46 -33.19 23.13
CA PRO A 273 -10.01 -34.54 22.99
C PRO A 273 -9.77 -35.15 21.61
N PHE A 274 -9.69 -36.49 21.53
CA PHE A 274 -9.49 -37.21 20.27
C PHE A 274 -10.80 -37.64 19.60
N ASP A 275 -11.87 -37.85 20.38
CA ASP A 275 -13.15 -38.41 19.93
C ASP A 275 -14.34 -37.82 20.71
N ASN A 276 -15.55 -38.20 20.30
CA ASN A 276 -16.82 -37.94 20.98
C ASN A 276 -17.08 -36.45 21.32
N SER A 277 -16.48 -35.55 20.53
CA SER A 277 -16.76 -34.13 20.56
C SER A 277 -17.27 -33.69 19.20
N THR A 278 -18.40 -33.00 19.21
CA THR A 278 -18.95 -32.31 18.06
C THR A 278 -18.93 -30.82 18.32
N TYR A 279 -18.66 -30.04 17.28
CA TYR A 279 -18.65 -28.59 17.39
C TYR A 279 -19.03 -27.95 16.06
N ASP A 280 -19.88 -26.93 16.15
CA ASP A 280 -20.31 -26.14 15.01
C ASP A 280 -19.32 -25.01 14.76
N PHE A 281 -18.81 -24.91 13.54
CA PHE A 281 -17.83 -23.91 13.17
C PHE A 281 -18.28 -23.07 11.98
N ARG A 282 -17.65 -21.92 11.83
CA ARG A 282 -17.82 -21.00 10.70
C ARG A 282 -16.46 -20.64 10.10
N CYS A 283 -16.37 -20.81 8.79
CA CYS A 283 -15.21 -20.43 8.00
C CYS A 283 -15.45 -19.15 7.21
N PRO A 284 -14.43 -18.28 7.10
CA PRO A 284 -14.42 -17.22 6.12
C PRO A 284 -14.39 -17.75 4.68
N SER A 285 -14.69 -16.88 3.72
CA SER A 285 -14.43 -17.14 2.30
C SER A 285 -12.94 -17.02 1.96
N GLN A 286 -12.52 -17.60 0.83
CA GLN A 286 -11.16 -17.52 0.27
C GLN A 286 -10.08 -18.26 1.09
N CYS A 287 -10.46 -19.32 1.81
CA CYS A 287 -9.50 -20.14 2.53
C CYS A 287 -8.71 -21.10 1.62
N ASP A 288 -9.17 -21.34 0.39
CA ASP A 288 -8.43 -22.13 -0.60
C ASP A 288 -7.05 -21.53 -0.98
N SER A 289 -6.91 -20.21 -0.82
CA SER A 289 -5.70 -19.45 -1.10
C SER A 289 -4.70 -19.41 0.07
N VAL A 290 -5.10 -19.92 1.23
CA VAL A 290 -4.24 -19.99 2.42
C VAL A 290 -3.45 -21.29 2.38
N ILE A 291 -2.16 -21.16 2.10
CA ILE A 291 -1.24 -22.27 1.83
C ILE A 291 -0.14 -22.37 2.87
N LEU A 292 0.43 -23.57 3.01
CA LEU A 292 1.68 -23.79 3.72
C LEU A 292 2.80 -22.96 3.10
N GLN A 293 3.46 -22.14 3.90
CA GLN A 293 4.59 -21.30 3.45
C GLN A 293 5.93 -22.00 3.59
N ASN A 294 5.98 -23.07 4.40
CA ASN A 294 7.13 -23.92 4.61
C ASN A 294 6.73 -25.38 4.35
N PRO A 295 7.69 -26.25 3.98
CA PRO A 295 7.43 -27.67 3.80
C PRO A 295 6.86 -28.33 5.06
N ARG A 296 5.89 -29.21 4.86
CA ARG A 296 5.26 -30.01 5.91
C ARG A 296 5.36 -31.48 5.55
N THR A 297 6.02 -32.26 6.40
CA THR A 297 6.05 -33.72 6.25
C THR A 297 4.84 -34.38 6.91
N VAL A 298 4.20 -35.27 6.14
CA VAL A 298 3.07 -36.11 6.53
C VAL A 298 3.40 -37.55 6.11
N GLY A 299 3.71 -38.41 7.08
CA GLY A 299 4.24 -39.75 6.79
C GLY A 299 5.57 -39.66 6.02
N ASP A 300 5.60 -40.18 4.80
CA ASP A 300 6.73 -40.12 3.86
C ASP A 300 6.59 -39.04 2.77
N GLU A 301 5.47 -38.31 2.73
CA GLU A 301 5.24 -37.23 1.78
C GLU A 301 5.57 -35.87 2.41
N GLN A 302 6.16 -34.96 1.63
CA GLN A 302 6.39 -33.57 2.03
C GLN A 302 5.63 -32.65 1.08
N VAL A 303 4.82 -31.74 1.65
CA VAL A 303 3.99 -30.80 0.90
C VAL A 303 4.31 -29.37 1.26
N ASP A 304 4.33 -28.49 0.26
CA ASP A 304 4.52 -27.05 0.39
C ASP A 304 3.62 -26.30 -0.59
N TYR A 305 3.37 -25.01 -0.33
CA TYR A 305 2.59 -24.12 -1.19
C TYR A 305 1.17 -24.59 -1.57
N VAL A 306 0.58 -25.46 -0.75
CA VAL A 306 -0.80 -25.92 -0.85
C VAL A 306 -1.52 -25.80 0.49
N PRO A 307 -2.87 -25.72 0.53
CA PRO A 307 -3.62 -25.91 1.76
C PRO A 307 -3.39 -27.33 2.28
N LEU A 308 -3.11 -27.48 3.59
CA LEU A 308 -2.87 -28.80 4.16
C LEU A 308 -4.19 -29.57 4.29
N VAL A 309 -4.39 -30.61 3.48
CA VAL A 309 -5.54 -31.51 3.55
C VAL A 309 -5.05 -32.94 3.43
N VAL A 310 -5.35 -33.77 4.43
CA VAL A 310 -4.94 -35.17 4.51
C VAL A 310 -6.18 -36.05 4.64
N GLY A 311 -6.40 -36.93 3.65
CA GLY A 311 -7.57 -37.82 3.58
C GLY A 311 -8.77 -37.27 2.80
N GLY A 312 -9.96 -37.71 3.17
CA GLY A 312 -11.22 -37.31 2.53
C GLY A 312 -11.62 -38.13 1.29
N GLY A 313 -10.79 -39.08 0.86
CA GLY A 313 -11.06 -39.96 -0.29
C GLY A 313 -11.85 -41.24 0.02
N ASP A 314 -12.10 -41.54 1.29
CA ASP A 314 -12.97 -42.65 1.71
C ASP A 314 -14.46 -42.29 1.59
N PHE A 315 -15.33 -43.29 1.68
CA PHE A 315 -16.78 -43.12 1.55
C PHE A 315 -17.37 -42.08 2.53
N ASN A 316 -16.82 -42.01 3.75
CA ASN A 316 -17.28 -41.09 4.79
C ASN A 316 -16.53 -39.76 4.81
N LYS A 317 -15.58 -39.53 3.89
CA LYS A 317 -14.74 -38.33 3.81
C LYS A 317 -14.09 -37.98 5.16
N THR A 318 -13.30 -38.91 5.68
CA THR A 318 -12.56 -38.82 6.94
C THR A 318 -11.26 -38.06 6.72
N TYR A 319 -11.05 -36.99 7.50
CA TYR A 319 -9.85 -36.15 7.44
C TYR A 319 -8.99 -36.35 8.68
N ARG A 320 -7.68 -36.21 8.50
CA ARG A 320 -6.71 -36.27 9.61
C ARG A 320 -6.71 -34.95 10.39
N GLY A 321 -6.41 -35.01 11.69
CA GLY A 321 -6.47 -33.89 12.62
C GLY A 321 -5.68 -32.63 12.24
N ASP A 322 -4.61 -32.76 11.47
CA ASP A 322 -3.77 -31.64 11.01
C ASP A 322 -4.27 -30.99 9.71
N SER A 323 -5.35 -31.50 9.11
CA SER A 323 -5.96 -30.87 7.94
C SER A 323 -6.57 -29.51 8.33
N PHE A 324 -6.29 -28.48 7.54
CA PHE A 324 -6.91 -27.16 7.68
C PHE A 324 -8.44 -27.28 7.60
N ILE A 325 -9.14 -26.97 8.68
CA ILE A 325 -10.57 -27.26 8.85
C ILE A 325 -11.40 -26.65 7.70
N CYS A 326 -11.14 -25.40 7.34
CA CYS A 326 -11.88 -24.71 6.29
C CYS A 326 -11.60 -25.28 4.88
N ALA A 327 -10.34 -25.57 4.56
CA ALA A 327 -9.99 -26.19 3.29
C ALA A 327 -10.57 -27.61 3.17
N ALA A 328 -10.51 -28.40 4.25
CA ALA A 328 -11.11 -29.73 4.32
C ALA A 328 -12.65 -29.68 4.18
N ALA A 329 -13.32 -28.66 4.75
CA ALA A 329 -14.76 -28.50 4.62
C ALA A 329 -15.20 -28.14 3.19
N VAL A 330 -14.44 -27.27 2.50
CA VAL A 330 -14.63 -26.99 1.06
C VAL A 330 -14.37 -28.24 0.23
N HIS A 331 -13.26 -28.95 0.48
CA HIS A 331 -12.93 -30.20 -0.18
C HIS A 331 -14.05 -31.24 0.00
N ALA A 332 -14.64 -31.35 1.20
CA ALA A 332 -15.77 -32.22 1.50
C ALA A 332 -17.08 -31.79 0.81
N GLY A 333 -17.17 -30.55 0.32
CA GLY A 333 -18.36 -29.98 -0.31
C GLY A 333 -19.40 -29.45 0.69
N MET A 334 -18.98 -29.05 1.89
CA MET A 334 -19.89 -28.48 2.90
C MET A 334 -20.40 -27.09 2.48
N PHE A 335 -19.56 -26.29 1.83
CA PHE A 335 -19.87 -24.97 1.30
C PHE A 335 -18.89 -24.56 0.20
N SER A 336 -19.20 -23.49 -0.53
CA SER A 336 -18.30 -22.90 -1.53
C SER A 336 -17.26 -22.02 -0.85
N ASP A 337 -16.01 -22.09 -1.32
CA ASP A 337 -14.94 -21.19 -0.89
C ASP A 337 -15.32 -19.70 -1.10
N SER A 338 -16.01 -19.38 -2.20
CA SER A 338 -16.36 -17.99 -2.55
C SER A 338 -17.30 -17.30 -1.55
N THR A 339 -18.05 -18.08 -0.76
CA THR A 339 -19.02 -17.57 0.21
C THR A 339 -18.65 -17.88 1.65
N GLY A 340 -17.66 -18.76 1.88
CA GLY A 340 -17.48 -19.39 3.18
C GLY A 340 -18.74 -20.16 3.60
N GLY A 341 -18.81 -20.55 4.87
CA GLY A 341 -19.98 -21.25 5.39
C GLY A 341 -19.82 -21.75 6.81
N CYS A 342 -20.85 -22.43 7.29
CA CYS A 342 -20.81 -23.17 8.56
C CYS A 342 -20.98 -24.65 8.28
N ALA A 343 -20.38 -25.48 9.13
CA ALA A 343 -20.65 -26.90 9.19
C ALA A 343 -20.44 -27.39 10.63
N THR A 344 -20.74 -28.65 10.85
CA THR A 344 -20.45 -29.32 12.11
C THR A 344 -19.33 -30.30 11.89
N LEU A 345 -18.33 -30.26 12.76
CA LEU A 345 -17.21 -31.18 12.80
C LEU A 345 -17.43 -32.18 13.93
N GLU A 346 -17.21 -33.46 13.64
CA GLU A 346 -17.28 -34.56 14.59
C GLU A 346 -15.93 -35.27 14.67
N LEU A 347 -15.37 -35.34 15.88
CA LEU A 347 -14.16 -36.12 16.12
C LEU A 347 -14.49 -37.61 16.23
N ILE A 348 -13.79 -38.43 15.43
CA ILE A 348 -14.00 -39.87 15.31
C ILE A 348 -12.91 -40.66 16.06
N GLY A 349 -11.84 -40.00 16.51
CA GLY A 349 -10.71 -40.66 17.15
C GLY A 349 -9.82 -41.37 16.15
N ASN A 350 -9.35 -42.55 16.55
CA ASN A 350 -8.37 -43.30 15.79
C ASN A 350 -8.92 -43.73 14.42
N PHE A 351 -8.17 -43.44 13.35
CA PHE A 351 -8.48 -43.87 12.01
C PHE A 351 -7.23 -44.37 11.28
N THR A 352 -7.41 -45.33 10.39
CA THR A 352 -6.32 -45.96 9.65
C THR A 352 -6.56 -45.77 8.15
N ASN A 353 -5.48 -45.45 7.43
CA ASN A 353 -5.47 -45.35 5.97
C ASN A 353 -6.36 -44.23 5.42
N PHE A 354 -5.85 -42.99 5.50
CA PHE A 354 -6.47 -41.82 4.88
C PHE A 354 -6.20 -41.84 3.38
N LEU A 355 -7.25 -41.93 2.58
CA LEU A 355 -7.14 -41.97 1.12
C LEU A 355 -7.07 -40.56 0.52
N PRO A 356 -6.14 -40.28 -0.40
CA PRO A 356 -6.09 -39.00 -1.11
C PRO A 356 -7.26 -38.87 -2.08
N ALA A 357 -7.69 -37.65 -2.34
CA ALA A 357 -8.69 -37.33 -3.35
C ALA A 357 -8.48 -35.92 -3.92
N THR A 358 -9.22 -35.61 -4.97
CA THR A 358 -9.31 -34.24 -5.48
C THR A 358 -10.78 -33.91 -5.66
N ALA A 359 -11.23 -32.87 -4.98
CA ALA A 359 -12.62 -32.43 -4.98
C ALA A 359 -12.72 -30.92 -4.80
N HIS A 360 -13.68 -30.29 -5.47
CA HIS A 360 -13.97 -28.86 -5.35
C HIS A 360 -12.76 -27.93 -5.57
N GLY A 361 -11.82 -28.34 -6.43
CA GLY A 361 -10.62 -27.56 -6.76
C GLY A 361 -9.46 -27.71 -5.78
N LEU A 362 -9.61 -28.55 -4.75
CA LEU A 362 -8.57 -28.88 -3.77
C LEU A 362 -8.13 -30.33 -3.94
N SER A 363 -6.84 -30.59 -3.69
CA SER A 363 -6.26 -31.93 -3.65
C SER A 363 -5.80 -32.25 -2.24
N SER A 364 -6.00 -33.48 -1.79
CA SER A 364 -5.51 -33.99 -0.52
C SER A 364 -4.46 -35.07 -0.70
N ILE A 365 -3.59 -35.22 0.28
CA ILE A 365 -2.60 -36.31 0.35
C ILE A 365 -3.11 -37.49 1.18
N GLY A 366 -2.47 -38.65 0.99
CA GLY A 366 -2.78 -39.86 1.72
C GLY A 366 -2.00 -39.95 3.02
N PHE A 367 -2.45 -40.85 3.91
CA PHE A 367 -1.67 -41.27 5.06
C PHE A 367 -1.95 -42.75 5.35
N PRO A 368 -1.09 -43.69 4.90
CA PRO A 368 -1.42 -45.11 4.82
C PRO A 368 -1.24 -45.87 6.14
N THR A 369 -1.32 -45.20 7.29
CA THR A 369 -1.17 -45.83 8.61
C THR A 369 -2.18 -45.26 9.62
N VAL A 370 -2.00 -45.60 10.90
CA VAL A 370 -2.88 -45.25 12.01
C VAL A 370 -2.60 -43.83 12.50
N PHE A 371 -3.64 -43.04 12.75
CA PHE A 371 -3.50 -41.72 13.37
C PHE A 371 -4.57 -41.50 14.45
N PRO A 372 -4.20 -40.97 15.64
CA PRO A 372 -5.09 -40.96 16.81
C PRO A 372 -6.25 -39.96 16.71
N LEU A 373 -6.15 -38.92 15.87
CA LEU A 373 -7.17 -37.88 15.75
C LEU A 373 -7.64 -37.74 14.29
N SER A 374 -8.92 -38.06 14.07
CA SER A 374 -9.59 -37.86 12.79
C SER A 374 -10.95 -37.20 12.98
N TYR A 375 -11.43 -36.54 11.93
CA TYR A 375 -12.72 -35.89 11.97
C TYR A 375 -13.51 -36.04 10.67
N ARG A 376 -14.82 -35.85 10.78
CA ARG A 376 -15.76 -35.83 9.65
C ARG A 376 -16.64 -34.60 9.75
N PHE A 377 -17.23 -34.24 8.61
CA PHE A 377 -18.17 -33.13 8.54
C PHE A 377 -19.60 -33.62 8.38
N THR A 378 -20.52 -32.91 9.02
CA THR A 378 -21.95 -33.04 8.76
C THR A 378 -22.55 -31.67 8.39
N PRO A 379 -23.52 -31.62 7.47
CA PRO A 379 -24.12 -30.35 7.03
C PRO A 379 -25.09 -29.75 8.05
N SER A 380 -25.55 -30.53 9.02
CA SER A 380 -26.53 -30.09 10.03
C SER A 380 -25.85 -29.32 11.16
N ASN A 381 -25.93 -28.00 11.14
CA ASN A 381 -25.41 -27.11 12.19
C ASN A 381 -26.51 -26.22 12.78
N THR A 382 -26.28 -25.68 13.98
CA THR A 382 -27.21 -24.77 14.67
C THR A 382 -26.96 -23.29 14.35
N LEU A 383 -25.85 -23.00 13.66
CA LEU A 383 -25.41 -21.65 13.37
C LEU A 383 -26.31 -20.96 12.34
N ARG A 384 -26.36 -19.63 12.45
CA ARG A 384 -27.05 -18.75 11.51
C ARG A 384 -26.05 -17.71 11.00
N HIS A 385 -26.38 -17.09 9.86
CA HIS A 385 -25.55 -16.06 9.23
C HIS A 385 -24.18 -16.56 8.74
N CYS A 386 -24.17 -17.73 8.10
CA CYS A 386 -22.94 -18.42 7.70
C CYS A 386 -22.21 -17.83 6.49
N ALA A 387 -22.90 -17.04 5.67
CA ALA A 387 -22.29 -16.43 4.48
C ALA A 387 -21.34 -15.30 4.88
N ASP A 388 -20.13 -15.33 4.34
CA ASP A 388 -19.17 -14.24 4.42
C ASP A 388 -19.61 -13.09 3.49
N LEU A 389 -19.80 -11.91 4.07
CA LEU A 389 -20.31 -10.72 3.40
C LEU A 389 -19.20 -9.76 2.96
N ARG A 390 -17.91 -10.14 3.02
CA ARG A 390 -16.79 -9.26 2.64
C ARG A 390 -16.92 -8.69 1.22
N ASN A 391 -17.40 -9.49 0.27
CA ASN A 391 -17.59 -9.07 -1.12
C ASN A 391 -18.74 -8.06 -1.25
N ALA A 392 -19.82 -8.23 -0.48
CA ALA A 392 -20.90 -7.26 -0.41
C ALA A 392 -20.43 -5.95 0.25
N ALA A 393 -19.61 -6.04 1.30
CA ALA A 393 -18.98 -4.89 1.95
C ALA A 393 -18.05 -4.14 1.00
N LEU A 394 -17.27 -4.85 0.19
CA LEU A 394 -16.40 -4.25 -0.82
C LEU A 394 -17.24 -3.50 -1.87
N ALA A 395 -18.27 -4.12 -2.43
CA ALA A 395 -19.15 -3.48 -3.40
C ALA A 395 -19.82 -2.21 -2.82
N PHE A 396 -20.30 -2.29 -1.58
CA PHE A 396 -20.86 -1.14 -0.86
C PHE A 396 -19.84 -0.01 -0.71
N ASN A 397 -18.62 -0.31 -0.25
CA ASN A 397 -17.59 0.72 -0.06
C ASN A 397 -17.08 1.31 -1.39
N ILE A 398 -16.99 0.52 -2.46
CA ILE A 398 -16.67 1.00 -3.81
C ILE A 398 -17.76 1.99 -4.27
N LEU A 399 -19.04 1.65 -4.08
CA LEU A 399 -20.15 2.53 -4.44
C LEU A 399 -20.12 3.85 -3.65
N VAL A 400 -19.85 3.79 -2.35
CA VAL A 400 -19.75 4.98 -1.50
C VAL A 400 -18.57 5.85 -1.91
N THR A 401 -17.39 5.27 -2.13
CA THR A 401 -16.22 6.03 -2.61
C THR A 401 -16.43 6.61 -4.00
N TRP A 402 -17.12 5.91 -4.89
CA TRP A 402 -17.56 6.43 -6.18
C TRP A 402 -18.49 7.65 -6.03
N LEU A 403 -19.51 7.57 -5.16
CA LEU A 403 -20.42 8.69 -4.87
C LEU A 403 -19.68 9.92 -4.34
N LEU A 404 -18.64 9.74 -3.52
CA LEU A 404 -17.82 10.82 -3.00
C LEU A 404 -17.09 11.58 -4.13
N PHE A 405 -16.52 10.87 -5.11
CA PHE A 405 -15.81 11.48 -6.23
C PHE A 405 -16.75 12.07 -7.28
N TRP A 406 -17.86 11.41 -7.60
CA TRP A 406 -18.73 11.81 -8.71
C TRP A 406 -19.81 12.81 -8.31
N VAL A 407 -20.45 12.56 -7.16
CA VAL A 407 -21.70 13.24 -6.78
C VAL A 407 -21.44 14.29 -5.72
N LEU A 408 -20.99 13.86 -4.53
CA LEU A 408 -20.87 14.74 -3.36
C LEU A 408 -19.70 15.72 -3.47
N ARG A 409 -18.59 15.30 -4.09
CA ARG A 409 -17.40 16.12 -4.39
C ARG A 409 -17.02 17.05 -3.23
N PRO A 410 -16.79 16.52 -2.01
CA PRO A 410 -16.45 17.36 -0.88
C PRO A 410 -15.07 18.00 -1.08
N LYS A 411 -14.70 18.93 -0.18
CA LYS A 411 -13.36 19.53 -0.20
C LYS A 411 -12.29 18.41 -0.20
N PRO A 412 -11.18 18.57 -0.94
CA PRO A 412 -10.17 17.50 -1.07
C PRO A 412 -9.67 16.90 0.25
N ILE A 413 -9.51 17.72 1.30
CA ILE A 413 -9.12 17.22 2.64
C ILE A 413 -10.16 16.29 3.24
N VAL A 414 -11.44 16.56 3.03
CA VAL A 414 -12.55 15.73 3.54
C VAL A 414 -12.62 14.43 2.73
N LEU A 415 -12.47 14.52 1.41
CA LEU A 415 -12.39 13.34 0.54
C LEU A 415 -11.26 12.40 0.96
N PHE A 416 -10.08 12.95 1.25
CA PHE A 416 -8.93 12.20 1.75
C PHE A 416 -9.26 11.45 3.06
N TRP A 417 -9.86 12.12 4.04
CA TRP A 417 -10.26 11.47 5.29
C TRP A 417 -11.35 10.42 5.11
N CYS A 418 -12.30 10.63 4.19
CA CYS A 418 -13.26 9.59 3.84
C CYS A 418 -12.56 8.33 3.31
N LEU A 419 -11.57 8.47 2.42
CA LEU A 419 -10.80 7.33 1.91
C LEU A 419 -10.02 6.63 3.03
N VAL A 420 -9.37 7.39 3.92
CA VAL A 420 -8.65 6.83 5.09
C VAL A 420 -9.59 6.00 5.96
N CYS A 421 -10.73 6.57 6.37
CA CYS A 421 -11.67 5.87 7.24
C CYS A 421 -12.30 4.65 6.55
N ILE A 422 -12.76 4.80 5.30
CA ILE A 422 -13.39 3.70 4.56
C ILE A 422 -12.39 2.57 4.32
N GLY A 423 -11.17 2.88 3.88
CA GLY A 423 -10.14 1.88 3.62
C GLY A 423 -9.72 1.16 4.89
N TYR A 424 -9.44 1.89 5.97
CA TYR A 424 -9.03 1.31 7.25
C TYR A 424 -10.09 0.32 7.79
N TRP A 425 -11.33 0.79 7.93
CA TRP A 425 -12.40 -0.04 8.49
C TRP A 425 -12.83 -1.17 7.56
N HIS A 426 -12.63 -1.04 6.24
CA HIS A 426 -12.84 -2.15 5.32
C HIS A 426 -11.87 -3.31 5.60
N VAL A 427 -10.58 -3.00 5.82
CA VAL A 427 -9.56 -4.01 6.12
C VAL A 427 -9.86 -4.67 7.45
N THR A 428 -10.02 -3.87 8.49
CA THR A 428 -10.26 -4.33 9.86
C THR A 428 -11.50 -5.21 10.00
N LEU A 429 -12.59 -4.90 9.31
CA LEU A 429 -13.88 -5.58 9.53
C LEU A 429 -14.19 -6.69 8.53
N PHE A 430 -13.53 -6.69 7.36
CA PHE A 430 -13.93 -7.57 6.25
C PHE A 430 -12.77 -8.22 5.51
N SER A 431 -11.84 -7.44 4.93
CA SER A 431 -10.92 -8.03 3.94
C SER A 431 -9.73 -8.75 4.57
N GLN A 432 -9.25 -8.30 5.73
CA GLN A 432 -8.13 -8.91 6.45
C GLN A 432 -8.14 -8.50 7.93
N PRO A 433 -9.13 -8.97 8.72
CA PRO A 433 -9.19 -8.66 10.15
C PRO A 433 -8.02 -9.29 10.90
N GLN A 434 -7.60 -8.66 12.01
CA GLN A 434 -6.52 -9.18 12.89
C GLN A 434 -6.90 -10.45 13.67
N GLY A 435 -8.17 -10.85 13.60
CA GLY A 435 -8.70 -12.08 14.17
C GLY A 435 -10.15 -12.24 13.77
N THR A 436 -10.69 -13.44 13.93
CA THR A 436 -12.12 -13.71 13.71
C THR A 436 -12.81 -14.15 15.00
N PRO A 437 -13.86 -13.43 15.47
CA PRO A 437 -14.38 -12.16 14.94
C PRO A 437 -13.38 -10.99 15.13
N PRO A 438 -13.51 -9.88 14.38
CA PRO A 438 -12.56 -8.76 14.43
C PRO A 438 -12.41 -8.15 15.84
N PRO A 439 -11.18 -8.04 16.38
CA PRO A 439 -10.92 -7.44 17.69
C PRO A 439 -11.02 -5.92 17.61
N LEU A 440 -12.17 -5.36 17.99
CA LEU A 440 -12.46 -3.93 17.85
C LEU A 440 -11.58 -3.05 18.76
N ASP A 441 -11.19 -3.54 19.93
CA ASP A 441 -10.29 -2.86 20.85
C ASP A 441 -8.90 -2.63 20.23
N THR A 442 -8.33 -3.67 19.62
CA THR A 442 -7.04 -3.60 18.91
C THR A 442 -7.16 -2.70 17.69
N ALA A 443 -8.27 -2.79 16.95
CA ALA A 443 -8.56 -1.95 15.81
C ALA A 443 -8.62 -0.46 16.15
N PHE A 444 -9.30 -0.07 17.23
CA PHE A 444 -9.35 1.32 17.67
C PHE A 444 -8.01 1.81 18.21
N GLY A 445 -7.22 0.94 18.84
CA GLY A 445 -5.86 1.25 19.30
C GLY A 445 -4.91 1.59 18.15
N THR A 446 -5.00 0.86 17.04
CA THR A 446 -4.17 1.06 15.84
C THR A 446 -4.69 2.19 14.93
N PHE A 447 -5.97 2.56 15.03
CA PHE A 447 -6.57 3.58 14.17
C PHE A 447 -6.01 4.98 14.44
N LEU A 448 -5.80 5.35 15.70
CA LEU A 448 -5.34 6.70 16.06
C LEU A 448 -3.93 7.02 15.50
N PRO A 449 -2.91 6.15 15.66
CA PRO A 449 -1.62 6.36 14.99
C PRO A 449 -1.74 6.37 13.46
N ALA A 450 -2.63 5.54 12.88
CA ALA A 450 -2.88 5.55 11.44
C ALA A 450 -3.40 6.91 10.95
N LEU A 451 -4.31 7.55 11.71
CA LEU A 451 -4.78 8.91 11.42
C LEU A 451 -3.64 9.93 11.50
N PHE A 452 -2.76 9.84 12.49
CA PHE A 452 -1.63 10.76 12.61
C PHE A 452 -0.68 10.67 11.40
N ILE A 453 -0.36 9.45 10.96
CA ILE A 453 0.46 9.22 9.77
C ILE A 453 -0.26 9.69 8.50
N ALA A 454 -1.57 9.44 8.37
CA ALA A 454 -2.37 9.94 7.26
C ALA A 454 -2.38 11.48 7.20
N TYR A 455 -2.37 12.17 8.34
CA TYR A 455 -2.20 13.62 8.38
C TYR A 455 -0.84 14.05 7.80
N ALA A 456 0.25 13.33 8.10
CA ALA A 456 1.55 13.58 7.48
C ALA A 456 1.49 13.39 5.95
N PHE A 457 0.82 12.35 5.46
CA PHE A 457 0.61 12.13 4.01
C PHE A 457 -0.15 13.29 3.37
N TRP A 458 -1.18 13.80 4.03
CA TRP A 458 -1.89 14.99 3.59
C TRP A 458 -0.95 16.19 3.43
N ARG A 459 -0.14 16.45 4.47
CA ARG A 459 0.77 17.60 4.51
C ARG A 459 1.92 17.49 3.50
N LEU A 460 2.44 16.29 3.28
CA LEU A 460 3.63 16.09 2.45
C LEU A 460 3.30 15.88 0.97
N ALA A 461 2.14 15.28 0.64
CA ALA A 461 1.87 14.85 -0.73
C ALA A 461 0.45 15.17 -1.23
N PHE A 462 -0.60 14.71 -0.53
CA PHE A 462 -1.98 14.76 -1.07
C PHE A 462 -2.51 16.18 -1.25
N ARG A 463 -2.14 17.15 -0.37
CA ARG A 463 -2.59 18.54 -0.49
C ARG A 463 -2.18 19.23 -1.80
N PHE A 464 -1.18 18.69 -2.50
CA PHE A 464 -0.68 19.24 -3.75
C PHE A 464 -1.31 18.57 -4.98
N VAL A 465 -1.67 17.30 -4.89
CA VAL A 465 -2.13 16.49 -6.03
C VAL A 465 -3.64 16.35 -6.05
N LEU A 466 -4.28 15.94 -4.96
CA LEU A 466 -5.72 15.68 -4.93
C LEU A 466 -6.56 16.91 -5.33
N PRO A 467 -6.26 18.15 -4.87
CA PRO A 467 -6.99 19.34 -5.33
C PRO A 467 -6.83 19.64 -6.82
N ALA A 468 -5.73 19.23 -7.45
CA ALA A 468 -5.45 19.50 -8.87
C ALA A 468 -6.46 18.79 -9.80
N PHE A 469 -7.10 17.71 -9.32
CA PHE A 469 -8.10 16.95 -10.07
C PHE A 469 -9.55 17.31 -9.68
N SER A 470 -9.77 18.35 -8.86
CA SER A 470 -11.11 18.75 -8.41
C SER A 470 -12.08 19.16 -9.53
N LYS A 471 -11.55 19.57 -10.68
CA LYS A 471 -12.32 19.91 -11.89
C LYS A 471 -12.50 18.74 -12.86
N ALA A 472 -11.95 17.57 -12.54
CA ALA A 472 -12.04 16.36 -13.34
C ALA A 472 -12.45 15.16 -12.46
N PRO A 473 -13.67 15.17 -11.88
CA PRO A 473 -14.13 14.12 -10.96
C PRO A 473 -14.12 12.71 -11.56
N ILE A 474 -14.39 12.54 -12.85
CA ILE A 474 -14.34 11.23 -13.52
C ILE A 474 -12.88 10.75 -13.55
N GLU A 475 -11.96 11.56 -14.06
CA GLU A 475 -10.53 11.22 -14.05
C GLU A 475 -9.99 10.98 -12.64
N ALA A 476 -10.33 11.84 -11.69
CA ALA A 476 -9.94 11.71 -10.29
C ALA A 476 -10.38 10.35 -9.73
N SER A 477 -11.63 9.93 -10.01
CA SER A 477 -12.14 8.65 -9.55
C SER A 477 -11.36 7.47 -10.14
N VAL A 478 -11.02 7.51 -11.43
CA VAL A 478 -10.26 6.45 -12.09
C VAL A 478 -8.83 6.37 -11.56
N TRP A 479 -8.15 7.53 -11.46
CA TRP A 479 -6.76 7.59 -11.05
C TRP A 479 -6.56 7.33 -9.55
N TYR A 480 -7.55 7.57 -8.69
CA TYR A 480 -7.43 7.26 -7.27
C TYR A 480 -8.09 5.94 -6.89
N LEU A 481 -9.35 5.67 -7.27
CA LEU A 481 -10.12 4.58 -6.67
C LEU A 481 -9.63 3.19 -7.08
N ALA A 482 -9.34 2.96 -8.35
CA ALA A 482 -8.85 1.66 -8.80
C ALA A 482 -7.52 1.26 -8.12
N PRO A 483 -6.46 2.10 -8.13
CA PRO A 483 -5.23 1.79 -7.40
C PRO A 483 -5.43 1.80 -5.88
N PHE A 484 -6.29 2.66 -5.33
CA PHE A 484 -6.60 2.66 -3.89
C PHE A 484 -7.18 1.34 -3.43
N TRP A 485 -8.22 0.83 -4.10
CA TRP A 485 -8.81 -0.46 -3.75
C TRP A 485 -7.84 -1.63 -3.99
N ALA A 486 -7.00 -1.55 -5.02
CA ALA A 486 -5.94 -2.53 -5.22
C ALA A 486 -4.93 -2.56 -4.05
N GLY A 487 -4.59 -1.40 -3.50
CA GLY A 487 -3.73 -1.29 -2.31
C GLY A 487 -4.44 -1.69 -1.02
N VAL A 488 -5.71 -1.35 -0.83
CA VAL A 488 -6.51 -1.77 0.34
C VAL A 488 -6.62 -3.30 0.40
N LEU A 489 -6.71 -3.95 -0.76
CA LEU A 489 -6.81 -5.40 -0.94
C LEU A 489 -5.47 -6.01 -1.34
N THR A 490 -4.35 -5.53 -0.77
CA THR A 490 -3.00 -6.04 -1.10
C THR A 490 -2.92 -7.57 -0.88
N ASN A 491 -3.62 -8.10 0.13
CA ASN A 491 -3.77 -9.53 0.42
C ASN A 491 -4.55 -10.35 -0.63
N ILE A 492 -5.03 -9.73 -1.71
CA ILE A 492 -5.69 -10.43 -2.80
C ILE A 492 -5.00 -10.08 -4.12
N THR A 493 -4.62 -8.81 -4.27
CA THR A 493 -3.99 -8.32 -5.49
C THR A 493 -2.52 -8.75 -5.62
N THR A 494 -1.82 -8.96 -4.51
CA THR A 494 -0.40 -9.34 -4.53
C THR A 494 -0.14 -10.81 -4.21
N ASP A 495 -1.07 -11.52 -3.57
CA ASP A 495 -0.92 -12.94 -3.20
C ASP A 495 -0.68 -13.89 -4.39
N LYS A 496 -1.14 -13.49 -5.58
CA LYS A 496 -0.91 -14.24 -6.83
C LYS A 496 0.46 -14.03 -7.46
N ILE A 497 1.24 -13.08 -6.92
CA ILE A 497 2.61 -12.87 -7.36
C ILE A 497 3.48 -13.92 -6.65
N PRO A 498 4.23 -14.76 -7.38
CA PRO A 498 5.02 -15.85 -6.79
C PRO A 498 6.28 -15.34 -6.08
N ILE A 499 6.16 -14.38 -5.16
CA ILE A 499 7.24 -13.82 -4.35
C ILE A 499 6.68 -13.62 -2.94
N ASP A 500 7.23 -14.34 -1.95
CA ASP A 500 6.92 -14.10 -0.52
C ASP A 500 8.09 -13.39 0.17
N ARG A 501 9.31 -13.92 -0.02
CA ARG A 501 10.54 -13.30 0.48
C ARG A 501 11.54 -13.05 -0.64
N LEU A 502 12.32 -11.98 -0.51
CA LEU A 502 13.41 -11.65 -1.43
C LEU A 502 14.71 -12.36 -1.04
N VAL A 503 14.61 -13.65 -0.71
CA VAL A 503 15.75 -14.52 -0.37
C VAL A 503 16.01 -15.46 -1.54
N GLY A 504 17.28 -15.76 -1.81
CA GLY A 504 17.68 -16.59 -2.96
C GLY A 504 17.07 -17.99 -2.95
N SER A 505 16.91 -18.60 -1.77
CA SER A 505 16.24 -19.90 -1.59
C SER A 505 14.80 -19.89 -2.10
N ASP A 506 14.03 -18.90 -1.67
CA ASP A 506 12.59 -18.83 -1.92
C ASP A 506 12.31 -18.50 -3.40
N ILE A 507 13.13 -17.64 -3.99
CA ILE A 507 13.04 -17.30 -5.42
C ILE A 507 13.39 -18.51 -6.30
N ALA A 508 14.33 -19.35 -5.86
CA ALA A 508 14.73 -20.54 -6.61
C ALA A 508 13.71 -21.67 -6.52
N GLN A 509 13.06 -21.82 -5.36
CA GLN A 509 12.08 -22.89 -5.11
C GLN A 509 10.71 -22.60 -5.74
N ARG A 510 10.29 -21.33 -5.83
CA ARG A 510 8.94 -20.98 -6.27
C ARG A 510 8.85 -20.80 -7.80
N PRO A 511 8.04 -21.61 -8.50
CA PRO A 511 7.91 -21.51 -9.96
C PRO A 511 7.44 -20.13 -10.42
N GLY A 512 8.18 -19.50 -11.33
CA GLY A 512 7.85 -18.20 -11.90
C GLY A 512 8.25 -16.98 -11.06
N ALA A 513 8.85 -17.16 -9.87
CA ALA A 513 9.31 -16.08 -8.99
C ALA A 513 10.32 -15.15 -9.67
N VAL A 514 11.31 -15.71 -10.37
CA VAL A 514 12.34 -14.94 -11.09
C VAL A 514 11.70 -14.04 -12.15
N THR A 515 10.77 -14.58 -12.95
CA THR A 515 10.08 -13.82 -14.00
C THR A 515 9.26 -12.68 -13.40
N ALA A 516 8.50 -12.95 -12.33
CA ALA A 516 7.73 -11.93 -11.63
C ALA A 516 8.62 -10.83 -11.06
N LEU A 517 9.76 -11.19 -10.46
CA LEU A 517 10.71 -10.25 -9.89
C LEU A 517 11.30 -9.32 -10.96
N VAL A 518 11.71 -9.86 -12.11
CA VAL A 518 12.23 -9.07 -13.23
C VAL A 518 11.19 -8.06 -13.72
N ILE A 519 9.93 -8.48 -13.89
CA ILE A 519 8.84 -7.60 -14.33
C ILE A 519 8.62 -6.47 -13.32
N ILE A 520 8.54 -6.79 -12.03
CA ILE A 520 8.34 -5.81 -10.97
C ILE A 520 9.50 -4.80 -10.94
N VAL A 521 10.75 -5.26 -11.02
CA VAL A 521 11.93 -4.40 -11.03
C VAL A 521 11.91 -3.45 -12.24
N ILE A 522 11.54 -3.93 -13.43
CA ILE A 522 11.42 -3.08 -14.62
C ILE A 522 10.34 -2.01 -14.42
N ILE A 523 9.16 -2.39 -13.93
CA ILE A 523 8.05 -1.44 -13.69
C ILE A 523 8.47 -0.39 -12.66
N LEU A 524 9.06 -0.80 -11.54
CA LEU A 524 9.53 0.11 -10.49
C LEU A 524 10.62 1.05 -11.02
N LEU A 525 11.56 0.55 -11.82
CA LEU A 525 12.60 1.38 -12.45
C LEU A 525 11.98 2.47 -13.33
N LEU A 526 10.99 2.11 -14.16
CA LEU A 526 10.29 3.08 -15.02
C LEU A 526 9.53 4.14 -14.19
N ILE A 527 8.87 3.72 -13.10
CA ILE A 527 8.19 4.62 -12.16
C ILE A 527 9.19 5.61 -11.54
N VAL A 528 10.31 5.10 -11.02
CA VAL A 528 11.36 5.90 -10.37
C VAL A 528 11.99 6.88 -11.36
N ILE A 529 12.38 6.43 -12.55
CA ILE A 529 12.94 7.30 -13.59
C ILE A 529 11.96 8.42 -13.95
N ASN A 530 10.68 8.10 -14.12
CA ASN A 530 9.68 9.11 -14.42
C ASN A 530 9.49 10.10 -13.25
N GLN A 531 9.46 9.65 -12.00
CA GLN A 531 9.35 10.55 -10.85
C GLN A 531 10.59 11.44 -10.69
N ILE A 532 11.81 10.90 -10.87
CA ILE A 532 13.04 11.71 -10.90
C ILE A 532 12.95 12.79 -11.97
N ARG A 533 12.47 12.45 -13.17
CA ARG A 533 12.27 13.42 -14.26
C ARG A 533 11.29 14.52 -13.87
N VAL A 534 10.17 14.18 -13.22
CA VAL A 534 9.15 15.15 -12.76
C VAL A 534 9.74 16.06 -11.67
N ILE A 535 10.37 15.48 -10.65
CA ILE A 535 10.99 16.21 -9.53
C ILE A 535 12.13 17.12 -10.04
N ARG A 536 12.92 16.66 -11.01
CA ARG A 536 13.98 17.47 -11.64
C ARG A 536 13.41 18.70 -12.33
N LYS A 537 12.29 18.56 -13.07
CA LYS A 537 11.65 19.68 -13.78
C LYS A 537 11.14 20.78 -12.84
N THR A 538 10.86 20.45 -11.57
CA THR A 538 10.42 21.44 -10.57
C THR A 538 11.57 22.09 -9.80
N GLY A 539 12.81 21.59 -9.97
CA GLY A 539 13.98 22.06 -9.23
C GLY A 539 14.16 21.41 -7.85
N TRP A 540 13.29 20.47 -7.45
CA TRP A 540 13.28 19.88 -6.11
C TRP A 540 14.17 18.64 -5.94
N LEU A 541 14.81 18.18 -7.01
CA LEU A 541 15.55 16.91 -6.98
C LEU A 541 16.62 16.86 -5.88
N PRO A 542 17.46 17.90 -5.68
CA PRO A 542 18.48 17.85 -4.61
C PRO A 542 17.87 17.75 -3.21
N HIS A 543 16.72 18.39 -2.97
CA HIS A 543 16.04 18.35 -1.68
C HIS A 543 15.54 16.94 -1.35
N TYR A 544 14.79 16.32 -2.28
CA TYR A 544 14.28 14.96 -2.08
C TYR A 544 15.41 13.93 -2.07
N ALA A 545 16.38 14.03 -2.99
CA ALA A 545 17.52 13.13 -3.04
C ALA A 545 18.30 13.14 -1.71
N ARG A 546 18.53 14.31 -1.11
CA ARG A 546 19.18 14.42 0.21
C ARG A 546 18.44 13.61 1.27
N TRP A 547 17.12 13.78 1.39
CA TRP A 547 16.34 13.07 2.42
C TRP A 547 16.25 11.57 2.17
N TYR A 548 16.12 11.13 0.92
CA TYR A 548 16.15 9.72 0.57
C TYR A 548 17.52 9.09 0.83
N ILE A 549 18.63 9.80 0.57
CA ILE A 549 19.98 9.34 0.91
C ILE A 549 20.12 9.21 2.43
N ILE A 550 19.68 10.20 3.21
CA ILE A 550 19.72 10.14 4.68
C ILE A 550 18.89 8.95 5.18
N GLY A 551 17.66 8.78 4.69
CA GLY A 551 16.81 7.64 5.05
C GLY A 551 17.44 6.30 4.68
N GLY A 552 18.06 6.20 3.52
CA GLY A 552 18.80 5.01 3.09
C GLY A 552 20.02 4.69 3.96
N LEU A 553 20.76 5.71 4.41
CA LEU A 553 21.87 5.53 5.35
C LEU A 553 21.37 5.09 6.73
N VAL A 554 20.25 5.63 7.21
CA VAL A 554 19.62 5.16 8.46
C VAL A 554 19.18 3.70 8.32
N ALA A 555 18.52 3.34 7.22
CA ALA A 555 18.13 1.96 6.95
C ALA A 555 19.35 1.02 6.88
N LEU A 556 20.45 1.45 6.28
CA LEU A 556 21.70 0.70 6.25
C LEU A 556 22.26 0.47 7.66
N VAL A 557 22.28 1.50 8.52
CA VAL A 557 22.73 1.35 9.90
C VAL A 557 21.83 0.37 10.67
N LEU A 558 20.51 0.47 10.50
CA LEU A 558 19.56 -0.44 11.12
C LEU A 558 19.75 -1.90 10.64
N ALA A 559 20.02 -2.09 9.35
CA ALA A 559 20.28 -3.40 8.76
C ALA A 559 21.62 -4.04 9.19
N LEU A 560 22.50 -3.28 9.85
CA LEU A 560 23.79 -3.77 10.35
C LEU A 560 23.77 -4.04 11.86
N LEU A 561 22.61 -3.94 12.52
CA LEU A 561 22.50 -4.23 13.95
C LEU A 561 22.61 -5.75 14.20
N PRO A 562 23.49 -6.20 15.11
CA PRO A 562 23.70 -7.63 15.35
C PRO A 562 22.45 -8.26 15.97
N GLY A 563 22.11 -9.47 15.50
CA GLY A 563 20.98 -10.26 16.01
C GLY A 563 19.60 -9.79 15.53
N LEU A 564 19.53 -8.77 14.67
CA LEU A 564 18.30 -8.26 14.08
C LEU A 564 18.40 -8.30 12.55
N GLU A 565 17.29 -8.66 11.92
CA GLU A 565 17.09 -8.72 10.50
C GLU A 565 16.21 -7.55 10.05
N PHE A 566 16.58 -6.97 8.91
CA PHE A 566 15.87 -5.82 8.36
C PHE A 566 14.67 -6.28 7.52
N ARG A 567 13.45 -6.00 8.00
CA ARG A 567 12.21 -6.33 7.30
C ARG A 567 11.42 -5.07 6.97
N ILE A 568 11.27 -4.78 5.68
CA ILE A 568 10.42 -3.66 5.25
C ILE A 568 9.00 -4.16 5.01
N HIS A 569 8.10 -3.87 5.94
CA HIS A 569 6.67 -4.04 5.75
C HIS A 569 6.14 -3.07 4.68
N HIS A 570 5.11 -3.48 3.93
CA HIS A 570 4.53 -2.68 2.85
C HIS A 570 3.97 -1.33 3.32
N TYR A 571 3.51 -1.22 4.57
CA TYR A 571 3.08 0.07 5.13
C TYR A 571 4.25 1.05 5.28
N ILE A 572 5.47 0.57 5.60
CA ILE A 572 6.69 1.37 5.68
C ILE A 572 7.09 1.84 4.28
N LEU A 573 7.04 0.95 3.28
CA LEU A 573 7.27 1.31 1.88
C LEU A 573 6.34 2.46 1.45
N ALA A 574 5.05 2.36 1.77
CA ALA A 574 4.10 3.43 1.49
C ALA A 574 4.49 4.76 2.15
N MET A 575 4.86 4.73 3.44
CA MET A 575 5.31 5.93 4.16
C MET A 575 6.52 6.62 3.50
N VAL A 576 7.50 5.82 3.05
CA VAL A 576 8.73 6.33 2.42
C VAL A 576 8.46 6.87 1.01
N LEU A 577 7.56 6.24 0.25
CA LEU A 577 7.33 6.59 -1.15
C LEU A 577 6.32 7.72 -1.38
N ILE A 578 5.33 7.89 -0.48
CA ILE A 578 4.29 8.93 -0.62
C ILE A 578 4.87 10.35 -0.81
N PRO A 579 5.89 10.82 -0.07
CA PRO A 579 6.47 12.15 -0.29
C PRO A 579 6.97 12.38 -1.72
N GLY A 580 7.51 11.35 -2.37
CA GLY A 580 7.98 11.41 -3.77
C GLY A 580 6.86 11.62 -4.80
N THR A 581 5.60 11.52 -4.38
CA THR A 581 4.42 11.69 -5.25
C THR A 581 3.79 13.08 -5.13
N ALA A 582 4.41 14.04 -4.44
CA ALA A 582 3.82 15.37 -4.13
C ALA A 582 3.61 16.31 -5.34
N PHE A 583 3.76 15.82 -6.57
CA PHE A 583 3.73 16.60 -7.80
C PHE A 583 2.42 16.33 -8.57
N PRO A 584 1.68 17.37 -9.02
CA PRO A 584 0.33 17.23 -9.58
C PRO A 584 0.34 16.61 -10.99
N THR A 585 0.64 15.31 -11.06
CA THR A 585 0.60 14.50 -12.28
C THR A 585 -0.41 13.37 -12.13
N ARG A 586 -0.94 12.85 -13.25
CA ARG A 586 -1.86 11.68 -13.22
C ARG A 586 -1.20 10.45 -12.60
N LEU A 587 0.07 10.22 -12.91
CA LEU A 587 0.85 9.12 -12.33
C LEU A 587 1.00 9.29 -10.81
N SER A 588 1.24 10.50 -10.32
CA SER A 588 1.26 10.76 -8.88
C SER A 588 -0.08 10.47 -8.21
N ALA A 589 -1.22 10.74 -8.85
CA ALA A 589 -2.53 10.37 -8.32
C ALA A 589 -2.69 8.84 -8.21
N ILE A 590 -2.26 8.09 -9.22
CA ILE A 590 -2.24 6.62 -9.21
C ILE A 590 -1.37 6.10 -8.07
N TYR A 591 -0.15 6.62 -7.94
CA TYR A 591 0.79 6.21 -6.89
C TYR A 591 0.24 6.56 -5.49
N GLN A 592 -0.36 7.75 -5.32
CA GLN A 592 -0.97 8.14 -4.06
C GLN A 592 -2.14 7.23 -3.68
N GLY A 593 -3.03 6.91 -4.62
CA GLY A 593 -4.12 5.97 -4.40
C GLY A 593 -3.60 4.63 -3.92
N PHE A 594 -2.68 4.01 -4.68
CA PHE A 594 -2.11 2.70 -4.36
C PHE A 594 -1.39 2.69 -3.01
N LEU A 595 -0.45 3.62 -2.79
CA LEU A 595 0.35 3.68 -1.56
C LEU A 595 -0.51 3.97 -0.33
N LEU A 596 -1.55 4.81 -0.44
CA LEU A 596 -2.49 5.00 0.66
C LEU A 596 -3.22 3.70 0.98
N GLY A 597 -3.73 2.99 -0.02
CA GLY A 597 -4.37 1.69 0.18
C GLY A 597 -3.43 0.69 0.85
N THR A 598 -2.20 0.55 0.35
CA THR A 598 -1.16 -0.34 0.89
C THR A 598 -0.79 0.01 2.33
N PHE A 599 -0.68 1.30 2.65
CA PHE A 599 -0.49 1.75 4.03
C PHE A 599 -1.64 1.33 4.94
N LEU A 600 -2.88 1.59 4.52
CA LEU A 600 -4.07 1.27 5.32
C LEU A 600 -4.22 -0.24 5.52
N ASN A 601 -3.94 -1.04 4.48
CA ASN A 601 -3.91 -2.50 4.58
C ASN A 601 -2.90 -2.94 5.64
N GLY A 602 -1.63 -2.52 5.53
CA GLY A 602 -0.61 -2.96 6.47
C GLY A 602 -0.89 -2.52 7.91
N ALA A 603 -1.28 -1.25 8.11
CA ALA A 603 -1.57 -0.72 9.44
C ALA A 603 -2.81 -1.39 10.09
N ALA A 604 -3.86 -1.65 9.31
CA ALA A 604 -5.10 -2.22 9.84
C ALA A 604 -5.05 -3.75 10.02
N ALA A 605 -4.34 -4.47 9.14
CA ALA A 605 -4.25 -5.93 9.19
C ALA A 605 -3.15 -6.43 10.14
N PHE A 606 -2.05 -5.67 10.29
CA PHE A 606 -0.87 -6.12 11.05
C PHE A 606 -0.41 -5.13 12.12
N GLY A 607 -1.02 -3.94 12.20
CA GLY A 607 -0.54 -2.90 13.10
C GLY A 607 0.74 -2.23 12.60
N PHE A 608 1.56 -1.72 13.52
CA PHE A 608 2.80 -0.99 13.21
C PHE A 608 4.03 -1.83 13.58
N ASP A 609 4.15 -3.00 12.94
CA ASP A 609 5.23 -3.94 13.19
C ASP A 609 6.62 -3.34 12.96
N SER A 610 7.57 -3.73 13.82
CA SER A 610 8.94 -3.24 13.77
C SER A 610 9.60 -3.49 12.40
N ILE A 611 10.41 -2.52 11.94
CA ILE A 611 11.29 -2.66 10.77
C ILE A 611 12.48 -3.61 11.06
N LEU A 612 12.71 -3.91 12.34
CA LEU A 612 13.72 -4.84 12.83
C LEU A 612 13.05 -6.01 13.52
N GLN A 613 13.35 -7.22 13.08
CA GLN A 613 12.82 -8.46 13.65
C GLN A 613 13.97 -9.42 13.94
N THR A 614 13.81 -10.38 14.84
CA THR A 614 14.83 -11.41 15.03
C THR A 614 14.77 -12.43 13.89
N ALA A 615 15.87 -13.16 13.66
CA ALA A 615 15.85 -14.28 12.71
C ALA A 615 14.79 -15.34 13.08
N ALA A 616 14.49 -15.51 14.38
CA ALA A 616 13.43 -16.37 14.87
C ALA A 616 12.03 -15.88 14.43
N ASP A 617 11.74 -14.58 14.58
CA ASP A 617 10.46 -13.98 14.16
C ASP A 617 10.17 -14.13 12.65
N LEU A 618 11.23 -14.15 11.83
CA LEU A 618 11.13 -14.32 10.38
C LEU A 618 10.96 -15.78 9.94
N ARG A 619 11.43 -16.74 10.74
CA ARG A 619 11.52 -18.14 10.37
C ARG A 619 10.15 -18.82 10.30
N ARG A 620 9.15 -18.34 11.08
CA ARG A 620 7.84 -18.99 11.24
C ARG A 620 8.05 -20.46 11.66
N ASP A 621 7.41 -21.41 10.98
CA ASP A 621 7.51 -22.85 11.17
C ASP A 621 8.57 -23.53 10.29
N ALA A 622 9.50 -22.77 9.69
CA ALA A 622 10.60 -23.34 8.90
C ALA A 622 11.64 -24.06 9.79
N PRO A 623 12.36 -25.07 9.26
CA PRO A 623 13.46 -25.70 9.97
C PRO A 623 14.50 -24.71 10.51
N ILE A 624 15.01 -25.00 11.70
CA ILE A 624 15.89 -24.15 12.50
C ILE A 624 17.34 -24.21 11.99
N GLY A 625 17.71 -25.29 11.30
CA GLY A 625 19.05 -25.64 10.87
C GLY A 625 19.88 -26.26 11.99
N THR A 626 19.24 -27.00 12.91
CA THR A 626 19.95 -27.66 14.02
C THR A 626 20.63 -28.94 13.54
N ASP A 627 21.54 -29.46 14.37
CA ASP A 627 22.09 -30.80 14.16
C ASP A 627 20.97 -31.84 14.14
N LEU A 628 21.16 -32.88 13.32
CA LEU A 628 20.18 -33.93 13.09
C LEU A 628 20.70 -35.26 13.64
N PRO A 629 19.92 -35.97 14.47
CA PRO A 629 20.25 -37.32 14.90
C PRO A 629 20.39 -38.31 13.74
N ILE A 630 21.18 -39.36 13.93
CA ILE A 630 21.40 -40.39 12.91
C ILE A 630 20.84 -41.72 13.41
N PHE A 631 19.93 -42.32 12.63
CA PHE A 631 19.51 -43.70 12.84
C PHE A 631 20.67 -44.68 12.56
N LEU A 632 20.97 -45.54 13.54
CA LEU A 632 21.89 -46.67 13.36
C LEU A 632 21.18 -47.87 12.70
N THR A 633 19.88 -47.99 12.97
CA THR A 633 19.00 -48.86 12.19
C THR A 633 18.83 -48.31 10.79
N ASN A 634 19.20 -49.11 9.79
CA ASN A 634 19.17 -48.75 8.39
C ASN A 634 18.80 -49.96 7.53
N SER A 635 18.66 -49.75 6.23
CA SER A 635 18.26 -50.77 5.25
C SER A 635 19.14 -52.01 5.21
N SER A 636 20.37 -51.97 5.76
CA SER A 636 21.27 -53.12 5.87
C SER A 636 21.27 -53.79 7.25
N THR A 637 20.85 -53.09 8.31
CA THR A 637 20.88 -53.59 9.69
C THR A 637 19.50 -54.01 10.20
N PHE A 638 18.42 -53.55 9.56
CA PHE A 638 17.07 -53.93 9.91
C PHE A 638 16.73 -55.33 9.38
N ASP A 639 16.44 -56.27 10.29
CA ASP A 639 15.96 -57.61 9.93
C ASP A 639 14.43 -57.65 9.84
N GLY A 640 13.91 -57.61 8.61
CA GLY A 640 12.47 -57.70 8.32
C GLY A 640 11.83 -59.06 8.60
N SER A 641 12.61 -60.11 8.94
CA SER A 641 12.08 -61.42 9.32
C SER A 641 11.71 -61.52 10.81
N THR A 642 12.23 -60.60 11.63
CA THR A 642 11.92 -60.55 13.07
C THR A 642 10.57 -59.86 13.31
N PRO A 643 9.64 -60.47 14.07
CA PRO A 643 8.35 -59.85 14.39
C PRO A 643 8.50 -58.54 15.16
N LEU A 644 7.61 -57.57 14.91
CA LEU A 644 7.63 -56.23 15.56
C LEU A 644 7.69 -56.29 17.09
N LEU A 645 7.03 -57.28 17.72
CA LEU A 645 7.06 -57.51 19.17
C LEU A 645 8.48 -57.63 19.75
N ASN A 646 9.43 -58.14 18.97
CA ASN A 646 10.82 -58.35 19.36
C ASN A 646 11.79 -57.41 18.62
N GLN A 647 11.26 -56.44 17.88
CA GLN A 647 12.06 -55.53 17.06
C GLN A 647 12.33 -54.23 17.81
N THR A 648 13.54 -53.68 17.65
CA THR A 648 13.96 -52.42 18.27
C THR A 648 14.78 -51.63 17.28
N ILE A 649 14.56 -50.32 17.23
CA ILE A 649 15.36 -49.38 16.43
C ILE A 649 16.35 -48.64 17.31
N PHE A 650 17.47 -48.22 16.73
CA PHE A 650 18.59 -47.58 17.44
C PHE A 650 19.07 -46.33 16.70
N TRP A 651 19.58 -45.37 17.45
CA TRP A 651 20.20 -44.14 16.94
C TRP A 651 21.50 -43.79 17.67
N SER A 652 22.28 -42.90 17.06
CA SER A 652 23.60 -42.51 17.58
C SER A 652 23.50 -41.74 18.89
N PRO A 653 24.49 -41.84 19.78
CA PRO A 653 24.59 -40.95 20.94
C PRO A 653 24.77 -39.49 20.50
N ILE A 654 24.46 -38.56 21.43
CA ILE A 654 24.68 -37.13 21.24
C ILE A 654 26.19 -36.88 21.04
N PRO A 655 26.60 -36.10 20.02
CA PRO A 655 28.01 -35.78 19.79
C PRO A 655 28.65 -35.03 20.97
N ASP A 656 29.92 -35.33 21.25
CA ASP A 656 30.66 -34.67 22.33
C ASP A 656 30.82 -33.16 22.06
N GLY A 657 30.46 -32.32 23.04
CA GLY A 657 30.61 -30.87 22.97
C GLY A 657 29.38 -30.09 22.49
N GLU A 658 28.27 -30.77 22.19
CA GLU A 658 26.99 -30.13 21.89
C GLU A 658 26.12 -29.95 23.15
N SER A 659 25.19 -29.00 23.11
CA SER A 659 24.33 -28.64 24.25
C SER A 659 23.06 -29.46 24.39
N TRP A 660 22.88 -30.51 23.59
CA TRP A 660 21.70 -31.37 23.62
C TRP A 660 21.66 -32.25 24.86
N ASP A 661 20.45 -32.50 25.39
CA ASP A 661 20.23 -33.28 26.59
C ASP A 661 19.30 -34.49 26.39
N GLY A 662 18.78 -34.70 25.18
CA GLY A 662 17.90 -35.84 24.87
C GLY A 662 17.50 -35.94 23.40
N PHE A 663 16.46 -36.73 23.17
CA PHE A 663 15.87 -37.04 21.87
C PHE A 663 14.34 -36.99 21.94
N ALA A 664 13.71 -36.57 20.84
CA ALA A 664 12.28 -36.70 20.59
C ALA A 664 12.07 -37.56 19.35
N LEU A 665 11.18 -38.55 19.43
CA LEU A 665 10.86 -39.47 18.33
C LEU A 665 9.37 -39.36 17.99
N LEU A 666 9.10 -38.96 16.75
CA LEU A 666 7.80 -39.11 16.12
C LEU A 666 7.70 -40.50 15.50
N VAL A 667 6.62 -41.20 15.81
CA VAL A 667 6.20 -42.42 15.12
C VAL A 667 4.80 -42.19 14.56
N ASP A 668 4.67 -42.32 13.24
CA ASP A 668 3.43 -42.06 12.50
C ASP A 668 2.89 -40.64 12.75
N ASP A 669 3.78 -39.65 12.69
CA ASP A 669 3.50 -38.22 12.96
C ASP A 669 3.01 -37.91 14.38
N VAL A 670 3.22 -38.82 15.35
CA VAL A 670 2.90 -38.62 16.77
C VAL A 670 4.15 -38.77 17.61
N GLU A 671 4.41 -37.85 18.53
CA GLU A 671 5.49 -38.00 19.50
C GLU A 671 5.23 -39.20 20.40
N ARG A 672 6.08 -40.23 20.32
CA ARG A 672 5.95 -41.46 21.12
C ARG A 672 7.05 -41.63 22.15
N TYR A 673 8.09 -40.82 22.06
CA TYR A 673 9.21 -40.90 22.99
C TYR A 673 9.90 -39.54 23.10
N ALA A 674 10.20 -39.16 24.35
CA ALA A 674 11.05 -38.03 24.71
C ALA A 674 11.99 -38.48 25.84
N GLY A 675 13.30 -38.34 25.66
CA GLY A 675 14.29 -38.70 26.69
C GLY A 675 15.69 -39.05 26.16
N THR A 676 16.51 -39.70 26.99
CA THR A 676 17.95 -39.95 26.73
C THR A 676 18.29 -41.34 26.19
N ALA A 677 17.31 -42.20 25.98
CA ALA A 677 17.52 -43.53 25.44
C ALA A 677 17.99 -43.46 23.98
N LEU A 678 18.76 -44.47 23.57
CA LEU A 678 19.28 -44.62 22.21
C LEU A 678 18.51 -45.65 21.39
N ASN A 679 17.34 -46.06 21.89
CA ASN A 679 16.54 -47.12 21.29
C ASN A 679 15.05 -46.95 21.54
N TYR A 680 14.25 -47.60 20.69
CA TYR A 680 12.79 -47.65 20.81
C TYR A 680 12.25 -49.01 20.36
N SER A 681 11.38 -49.60 21.18
CA SER A 681 10.76 -50.90 20.89
C SER A 681 9.57 -50.73 19.93
N LEU A 682 9.51 -51.55 18.89
CA LEU A 682 8.41 -51.54 17.91
C LEU A 682 7.22 -52.41 18.32
N ALA A 683 7.23 -52.95 19.55
CA ALA A 683 6.22 -53.89 20.02
C ALA A 683 4.78 -53.35 20.02
N GLY A 684 4.61 -52.03 20.13
CA GLY A 684 3.31 -51.37 20.12
C GLY A 684 2.75 -51.08 18.72
N LEU A 685 3.51 -51.36 17.66
CA LEU A 685 3.13 -51.01 16.28
C LEU A 685 2.28 -52.11 15.63
N GLN A 686 1.33 -51.68 14.79
CA GLN A 686 0.40 -52.57 14.13
C GLN A 686 1.03 -53.25 12.90
N ALA A 687 1.22 -54.56 12.96
CA ALA A 687 1.72 -55.32 11.82
C ALA A 687 0.82 -55.17 10.59
N GLY A 688 1.44 -55.13 9.41
CA GLY A 688 0.74 -55.01 8.13
C GLY A 688 0.50 -53.57 7.66
N LEU A 689 0.91 -52.56 8.42
CA LEU A 689 0.89 -51.15 8.04
C LEU A 689 2.30 -50.58 7.86
N PRO A 690 2.49 -49.56 7.02
CA PRO A 690 3.72 -48.79 7.00
C PRO A 690 3.85 -47.97 8.30
N HIS A 691 5.09 -47.76 8.74
CA HIS A 691 5.40 -46.90 9.87
C HIS A 691 6.48 -45.89 9.53
N PHE A 692 6.30 -44.65 9.99
CA PHE A 692 7.19 -43.52 9.69
C PHE A 692 7.88 -43.04 10.97
N PHE A 693 9.19 -42.89 10.94
CA PHE A 693 10.01 -42.49 12.10
C PHE A 693 10.77 -41.21 11.81
N ARG A 694 10.66 -40.22 12.69
CA ARG A 694 11.44 -38.98 12.63
C ARG A 694 12.04 -38.68 13.99
N LEU A 695 13.31 -38.31 14.01
CA LEU A 695 14.08 -38.13 15.23
C LEU A 695 14.61 -36.70 15.30
N ALA A 696 14.58 -36.09 16.47
CA ALA A 696 15.17 -34.78 16.75
C ALA A 696 16.00 -34.87 18.03
N PHE A 697 17.03 -34.03 18.14
CA PHE A 697 17.65 -33.76 19.44
C PHE A 697 16.74 -32.84 20.26
N THR A 698 16.86 -32.88 21.58
CA THR A 698 16.14 -31.97 22.49
C THR A 698 17.11 -31.20 23.37
N THR A 699 16.70 -29.99 23.78
CA THR A 699 17.34 -29.22 24.84
C THR A 699 16.27 -28.71 25.79
N ASN A 700 16.36 -29.03 27.09
CA ASN A 700 15.37 -28.68 28.12
C ASN A 700 13.92 -29.07 27.76
N GLY A 701 13.75 -30.15 27.00
CA GLY A 701 12.43 -30.62 26.55
C GLY A 701 11.87 -29.93 25.32
N GLU A 702 12.61 -29.01 24.68
CA GLU A 702 12.26 -28.46 23.36
C GLU A 702 13.02 -29.23 22.26
N ALA A 703 12.30 -29.74 21.26
CA ALA A 703 12.91 -30.42 20.12
C ALA A 703 13.56 -29.42 19.13
N GLY A 704 14.69 -29.83 18.56
CA GLY A 704 15.28 -29.22 17.38
C GLY A 704 14.58 -29.69 16.10
N ASP A 705 15.30 -29.66 14.98
CA ASP A 705 14.78 -30.16 13.71
C ASP A 705 14.65 -31.68 13.71
N PHE A 706 13.52 -32.13 13.18
CA PHE A 706 13.28 -33.55 12.93
C PHE A 706 13.94 -33.97 11.62
N THR A 707 14.52 -35.17 11.60
CA THR A 707 15.00 -35.79 10.36
C THR A 707 13.85 -35.99 9.37
N MET A 708 14.16 -36.07 8.07
CA MET A 708 13.27 -36.71 7.10
C MET A 708 12.84 -38.12 7.59
N PRO A 709 11.68 -38.63 7.15
CA PRO A 709 11.13 -39.87 7.66
C PRO A 709 11.94 -41.08 7.22
N ALA A 710 12.30 -41.94 8.17
CA ALA A 710 12.64 -43.32 7.91
C ALA A 710 11.34 -44.14 7.80
N THR A 711 11.25 -45.04 6.83
CA THR A 711 9.99 -45.74 6.54
C THR A 711 10.16 -47.25 6.68
N LEU A 712 9.33 -47.87 7.51
CA LEU A 712 9.18 -49.32 7.59
C LEU A 712 7.94 -49.74 6.82
N TRP A 713 8.10 -50.46 5.71
CA TRP A 713 6.98 -50.96 4.91
C TRP A 713 6.42 -52.29 5.45
N PRO A 714 5.14 -52.62 5.19
CA PRO A 714 4.51 -53.87 5.63
C PRO A 714 5.24 -55.15 5.20
N ASN A 715 6.01 -55.08 4.11
CA ASN A 715 6.81 -56.19 3.60
C ASN A 715 8.14 -56.39 4.34
N GLY A 716 8.39 -55.65 5.43
CA GLY A 716 9.62 -55.70 6.22
C GLY A 716 10.77 -54.87 5.65
N THR A 717 10.54 -54.06 4.62
CA THR A 717 11.58 -53.21 4.02
C THR A 717 11.75 -51.93 4.83
N TRP A 718 12.98 -51.64 5.23
CA TRP A 718 13.36 -50.35 5.83
C TRP A 718 13.95 -49.41 4.78
N VAL A 719 13.43 -48.20 4.68
CA VAL A 719 13.95 -47.11 3.86
C VAL A 719 14.60 -46.08 4.78
N ASN A 720 15.85 -45.76 4.49
CA ASN A 720 16.62 -44.79 5.27
C ASN A 720 16.04 -43.37 5.06
N PRO A 721 16.12 -42.51 6.08
CA PRO A 721 15.69 -41.13 5.93
C PRO A 721 16.56 -40.42 4.89
N LEU A 722 15.94 -39.54 4.11
CA LEU A 722 16.67 -38.64 3.22
C LEU A 722 17.52 -37.65 4.03
N PRO A 723 18.59 -37.08 3.46
CA PRO A 723 19.35 -36.02 4.12
C PRO A 723 18.50 -34.76 4.34
N GLY A 724 18.70 -34.09 5.47
CA GLY A 724 18.08 -32.80 5.79
C GLY A 724 16.89 -32.89 6.76
N PRO A 725 16.39 -31.73 7.22
CA PRO A 725 15.26 -31.64 8.12
C PRO A 725 13.92 -31.83 7.38
N SER A 726 12.91 -32.34 8.11
CA SER A 726 11.55 -32.59 7.61
C SER A 726 10.67 -31.35 7.57
#